data_AF-A0A1J3G453-F1
#
_entry.id   AF-A0A1J3G453-F1
#
_cell.length_a   1.000
_cell.length_b   1.000
_cell.length_c   1.000
_cell.angle_alpha   90.00
_cell.angle_beta   90.00
_cell.angle_gamma   90.00
#
_symmetry.space_group_name_H-M   'P 1'
#
loop_
_entity.id
_entity.type
_entity.pdbx_description
1 polymer ?
#
loop_
_entity_poly.entity_id
_entity_poly.type
_entity_poly.pdbx_seq_one_letter_code
_entity_poly.pdbx_strand_id
1 'polypeptide(L)'
;LLASSFLRKRYFAFSVATMFEYRCSSVDWKPSPVVALATSPDGSQVAAAREDGSLEVWLVSPGAVSWHCQLIIHGDPKSRISCLAWFGAGSKGSPRLFSSSIDGTISEWDLFDLKQKVALESIGVSIWQMAVAPPSTEADGKKAELIQNEYLSEKSDDEEESGVEDDSELDEVDQKSEAWDRHLAAACDDGCVRIYYISESGTLTYYRSLPRVSGRALSVTWSLDARRIFSGSSDGLIRCWDANLRHEVYRITVGLGGLGNGSELCIWSLLSLRCGVLVSGDSAGNVQFWDSQHGTLLQAHTNHKGDVNALAAAPSHNRVFSAGADGQVILYKLAGGTFCSQDLKPSSTQKWDYIGCVRAHTHDIRTLTVAVPISSEGSLPLPDGNAKSPKQRRKEKPLGFSYHKWAHLGVPMLISAGDDAKLFAYSVQEFTKFPPHDICPAPQRVPMQMVHNTVFNQTSLLLVQDSCSLDILRIHISSDSSGLVTTKPLVRVKSKDARKIICSAISNTGSLFAYSDQIRPSLFELKKNKVGKNPWSTNRKRLPNIPFAHSMVFSSDCSRLITAGRDRRIYTVDIDSMELLHTLTPRQEGQEGDSPPLEPPITKLYTSSNDQWLAAINCFGDIYVFNLKTQRQHWFISRMDGASVAAAGFHPRENNVLVISTSSNQVFALDVEARELGKWSLLHTFCLPKSYQEFPGEVVGLSFSPSPSSSSVIIYSSRAKCLIEFGKTAEQDQETDLPYLSEKVEGRIASIGLKKLGSGTRKRRLREYQKENDEGKKFEMATSKHPVLYLRHLSKSAILVVEKPWMEVIKNLDSQPVHRHIYGT
;
A
#
# COMPACT_ATOMS: atom_id res chain seq x y z
N LEU A 1 7.78 50.00 2.94
CA LEU A 1 8.86 50.37 2.00
C LEU A 1 10.05 49.48 2.30
N LEU A 2 10.59 48.82 1.26
CA LEU A 2 11.70 47.86 1.23
C LEU A 2 11.44 46.44 1.78
N ALA A 3 10.84 45.59 0.95
CA ALA A 3 11.23 44.18 0.73
C ALA A 3 10.38 43.58 -0.41
N SER A 4 10.58 44.10 -1.62
CA SER A 4 10.05 43.54 -2.86
C SER A 4 11.22 43.09 -3.72
N SER A 5 11.64 41.83 -3.63
CA SER A 5 12.40 41.19 -4.71
C SER A 5 12.53 39.67 -4.52
N PHE A 6 12.35 38.95 -5.63
CA PHE A 6 12.65 37.53 -5.86
C PHE A 6 11.62 36.45 -5.47
N LEU A 7 10.36 36.67 -5.86
CA LEU A 7 9.49 35.60 -6.38
C LEU A 7 9.53 35.62 -7.91
N ARG A 8 10.63 35.15 -8.51
CA ARG A 8 10.61 34.79 -9.94
C ARG A 8 9.80 33.50 -10.08
N LYS A 9 8.49 33.66 -10.33
CA LYS A 9 7.65 32.69 -11.04
C LYS A 9 8.33 32.38 -12.37
N ARG A 10 9.20 31.37 -12.40
CA ARG A 10 9.56 30.70 -13.65
C ARG A 10 8.41 29.75 -13.98
N TYR A 11 7.40 30.30 -14.65
CA TYR A 11 6.56 29.50 -15.53
C TYR A 11 7.48 28.95 -16.62
N PHE A 12 7.94 27.72 -16.45
CA PHE A 12 8.37 26.92 -17.59
C PHE A 12 7.09 26.41 -18.24
N ALA A 13 6.49 27.25 -19.09
CA ALA A 13 5.70 26.76 -20.21
C ALA A 13 6.71 26.18 -21.21
N PHE A 14 6.99 24.88 -21.09
CA PHE A 14 7.72 24.13 -22.10
C PHE A 14 6.79 23.05 -22.65
N SER A 15 6.80 22.96 -23.98
CA SER A 15 5.78 22.38 -24.84
C SER A 15 5.34 20.97 -24.44
N VAL A 16 4.06 20.86 -24.04
CA VAL A 16 3.06 19.89 -24.54
C VAL A 16 2.21 20.65 -25.59
N ALA A 17 2.83 21.51 -26.39
CA ALA A 17 2.20 22.67 -27.04
C ALA A 17 1.37 22.34 -28.30
N THR A 18 1.07 21.07 -28.59
CA THR A 18 0.25 20.70 -29.76
C THR A 18 -0.98 19.86 -29.44
N MET A 19 -1.16 19.41 -28.18
CA MET A 19 -2.35 18.66 -27.78
C MET A 19 -3.30 19.52 -26.95
N PHE A 20 -4.53 19.66 -27.43
CA PHE A 20 -5.61 20.37 -26.76
C PHE A 20 -6.16 19.53 -25.60
N GLU A 21 -6.26 20.13 -24.41
CA GLU A 21 -6.75 19.46 -23.21
C GLU A 21 -8.22 19.78 -22.95
N TYR A 22 -9.05 18.74 -22.95
CA TYR A 22 -10.41 18.82 -22.47
C TYR A 22 -10.46 18.40 -21.01
N ARG A 23 -10.88 19.29 -20.12
CA ARG A 23 -10.90 19.05 -18.67
C ARG A 23 -12.33 18.84 -18.16
N CYS A 24 -12.50 17.83 -17.32
CA CYS A 24 -13.77 17.47 -16.71
C CYS A 24 -13.61 17.34 -15.19
N SER A 25 -14.34 18.17 -14.42
CA SER A 25 -14.37 18.11 -12.95
C SER A 25 -15.73 17.76 -12.36
N SER A 26 -16.75 17.58 -13.21
CA SER A 26 -18.12 17.27 -12.81
C SER A 26 -18.33 15.83 -12.34
N VAL A 27 -17.32 14.96 -12.45
CA VAL A 27 -17.41 13.59 -11.93
C VAL A 27 -17.28 13.62 -10.42
N ASP A 28 -18.22 12.97 -9.74
CA ASP A 28 -18.17 12.81 -8.30
C ASP A 28 -17.13 11.75 -7.92
N TRP A 29 -16.31 12.10 -6.94
CA TRP A 29 -15.29 11.21 -6.38
C TRP A 29 -15.11 11.55 -4.91
N LYS A 30 -15.26 10.53 -4.05
CA LYS A 30 -15.09 10.63 -2.61
C LYS A 30 -14.19 9.48 -2.14
N PRO A 31 -12.94 9.76 -1.72
CA PRO A 31 -12.10 8.74 -1.10
C PRO A 31 -12.58 8.45 0.34
N SER A 32 -12.29 7.24 0.82
CA SER A 32 -12.65 6.81 2.18
C SER A 32 -11.55 7.18 3.18
N PRO A 33 -11.90 7.66 4.39
CA PRO A 33 -10.95 7.89 5.48
C PRO A 33 -10.07 6.70 5.82
N VAL A 34 -8.90 6.98 6.42
CA VAL A 34 -7.97 5.95 6.89
C VAL A 34 -8.14 5.79 8.39
N VAL A 35 -8.47 4.58 8.83
CA VAL A 35 -8.82 4.32 10.23
C VAL A 35 -7.64 3.74 11.02
N ALA A 36 -6.81 2.93 10.38
CA ALA A 36 -5.66 2.30 11.02
C ALA A 36 -4.51 2.09 10.04
N LEU A 37 -3.28 2.24 10.54
CA LEU A 37 -2.04 1.91 9.84
C LEU A 37 -1.25 0.88 10.66
N ALA A 38 -0.58 -0.04 9.98
CA ALA A 38 0.41 -0.91 10.62
C ALA A 38 1.55 -1.25 9.67
N THR A 39 2.78 -1.12 10.16
CA THR A 39 3.97 -1.54 9.43
C THR A 39 4.24 -3.02 9.62
N SER A 40 4.67 -3.70 8.56
CA SER A 40 5.11 -5.09 8.62
C SER A 40 6.32 -5.28 9.55
N PRO A 41 6.57 -6.52 10.05
CA PRO A 41 7.61 -6.77 11.04
C PRO A 41 9.05 -6.49 10.54
N ASP A 42 9.27 -6.59 9.23
CA ASP A 42 10.52 -6.21 8.56
C ASP A 42 10.65 -4.70 8.31
N GLY A 43 9.64 -3.92 8.69
CA GLY A 43 9.58 -2.47 8.53
C GLY A 43 9.19 -2.01 7.13
N SER A 44 8.88 -2.92 6.20
CA SER A 44 9.08 -2.67 4.78
C SER A 44 7.80 -2.36 3.99
N GLN A 45 6.66 -2.79 4.52
CA GLN A 45 5.33 -2.59 3.98
C GLN A 45 4.46 -1.86 5.01
N VAL A 46 3.49 -1.09 4.52
CA VAL A 46 2.50 -0.41 5.34
C VAL A 46 1.10 -0.84 4.92
N ALA A 47 0.40 -1.48 5.84
CA ALA A 47 -1.01 -1.78 5.69
C ALA A 47 -1.84 -0.56 6.12
N ALA A 48 -2.81 -0.17 5.29
CA ALA A 48 -3.73 0.93 5.55
C ALA A 48 -5.18 0.43 5.43
N ALA A 49 -5.91 0.45 6.55
CA ALA A 49 -7.33 0.14 6.57
C ALA A 49 -8.14 1.41 6.32
N ARG A 50 -9.11 1.31 5.41
CA ARG A 50 -10.07 2.37 5.10
C ARG A 50 -11.38 2.14 5.85
N GLU A 51 -12.13 3.21 6.07
CA GLU A 51 -13.45 3.14 6.72
C GLU A 51 -14.48 2.34 5.93
N ASP A 52 -14.30 2.24 4.60
CA ASP A 52 -15.14 1.44 3.70
C ASP A 52 -14.84 -0.07 3.72
N GLY A 53 -14.07 -0.53 4.72
CA GLY A 53 -13.66 -1.92 4.92
C GLY A 53 -12.60 -2.42 3.95
N SER A 54 -12.02 -1.58 3.08
CA SER A 54 -10.86 -2.00 2.27
C SER A 54 -9.55 -1.93 3.05
N LEU A 55 -8.63 -2.81 2.65
CA LEU A 55 -7.26 -2.82 3.10
C LEU A 55 -6.33 -2.57 1.91
N GLU A 56 -5.41 -1.65 2.06
CA GLU A 56 -4.37 -1.36 1.08
C GLU A 56 -2.99 -1.73 1.65
N VAL A 57 -2.12 -2.31 0.84
CA VAL A 57 -0.72 -2.59 1.22
C VAL A 57 0.20 -1.75 0.36
N TRP A 58 0.96 -0.88 1.02
CA TRP A 58 1.84 0.10 0.43
C TRP A 58 3.31 -0.28 0.68
N LEU A 59 4.16 -0.08 -0.33
CA LEU A 59 5.60 -0.23 -0.21
C LEU A 59 6.31 0.81 -1.06
N VAL A 60 7.63 0.96 -0.88
CA VAL A 60 8.47 1.82 -1.73
C VAL A 60 9.40 0.91 -2.51
N SER A 61 9.14 0.70 -3.81
CA SER A 61 9.99 -0.18 -4.63
C SER A 61 11.44 0.33 -4.68
N PRO A 62 12.44 -0.55 -4.74
CA PRO A 62 13.84 -0.12 -4.82
C PRO A 62 14.07 0.78 -6.04
N GLY A 63 14.66 1.95 -5.82
CA GLY A 63 14.89 2.94 -6.88
C GLY A 63 13.65 3.75 -7.29
N ALA A 64 12.47 3.45 -6.74
CA ALA A 64 11.27 4.26 -6.94
C ALA A 64 11.29 5.53 -6.07
N VAL A 65 10.58 6.53 -6.56
CA VAL A 65 10.46 7.83 -5.91
C VAL A 65 9.15 7.95 -5.13
N SER A 66 8.16 7.12 -5.44
CA SER A 66 6.82 7.16 -4.86
C SER A 66 6.50 5.89 -4.06
N TRP A 67 5.50 6.02 -3.19
CA TRP A 67 4.84 4.88 -2.58
C TRP A 67 3.96 4.18 -3.62
N HIS A 68 4.12 2.88 -3.73
CA HIS A 68 3.37 1.99 -4.60
C HIS A 68 2.29 1.26 -3.79
N CYS A 69 1.05 1.31 -4.27
CA CYS A 69 -0.03 0.50 -3.72
C CYS A 69 -0.03 -0.86 -4.39
N GLN A 70 0.65 -1.84 -3.78
CA GLN A 70 0.79 -3.17 -4.36
C GLN A 70 -0.53 -3.94 -4.32
N LEU A 71 -1.19 -3.97 -3.15
CA LEU A 71 -2.39 -4.77 -2.94
C LEU A 71 -3.56 -3.88 -2.49
N ILE A 72 -4.74 -4.19 -3.02
CA ILE A 72 -6.03 -3.66 -2.56
C ILE A 72 -6.93 -4.87 -2.31
N ILE A 73 -7.33 -5.07 -1.05
CA ILE A 73 -8.22 -6.15 -0.62
C ILE A 73 -9.55 -5.54 -0.21
N HIS A 74 -10.62 -5.99 -0.87
CA HIS A 74 -11.97 -5.54 -0.56
C HIS A 74 -12.58 -6.41 0.55
N GLY A 75 -12.53 -5.93 1.79
CA GLY A 75 -13.17 -6.56 2.94
C GLY A 75 -14.68 -6.32 3.02
N ASP A 76 -15.27 -6.69 4.15
CA ASP A 76 -16.70 -6.48 4.40
C ASP A 76 -17.00 -4.98 4.59
N PRO A 77 -17.84 -4.35 3.74
CA PRO A 77 -18.21 -2.95 3.87
C PRO A 77 -19.02 -2.63 5.15
N LYS A 78 -19.56 -3.65 5.84
CA LYS A 78 -20.24 -3.48 7.13
C LYS A 78 -19.28 -3.50 8.31
N SER A 79 -18.12 -4.13 8.15
CA SER A 79 -17.07 -4.15 9.16
C SER A 79 -16.53 -2.73 9.36
N ARG A 80 -16.27 -2.34 10.61
CA ARG A 80 -15.68 -1.05 10.97
C ARG A 80 -14.37 -1.33 11.68
N ILE A 81 -13.29 -1.35 10.91
CA ILE A 81 -11.95 -1.65 11.40
C ILE A 81 -11.53 -0.57 12.40
N SER A 82 -11.05 -0.99 13.56
CA SER A 82 -10.55 -0.10 14.62
C SER A 82 -9.02 -0.07 14.68
N CYS A 83 -8.36 -1.23 14.52
CA CYS A 83 -6.92 -1.35 14.64
C CYS A 83 -6.37 -2.42 13.68
N LEU A 84 -5.10 -2.26 13.28
CA LEU A 84 -4.34 -3.22 12.51
C LEU A 84 -3.13 -3.68 13.33
N ALA A 85 -2.79 -4.97 13.24
CA ALA A 85 -1.63 -5.54 13.91
C ALA A 85 -0.94 -6.57 13.02
N TRP A 86 0.37 -6.40 12.82
CA TRP A 86 1.20 -7.38 12.14
C TRP A 86 1.84 -8.34 13.14
N PHE A 87 1.70 -9.62 12.86
CA PHE A 87 2.39 -10.68 13.56
C PHE A 87 3.57 -11.19 12.71
N GLY A 88 4.78 -11.12 13.26
CA GLY A 88 5.95 -11.75 12.67
C GLY A 88 5.93 -13.24 12.98
N ALA A 89 5.68 -14.07 11.98
CA ALA A 89 6.08 -15.46 12.11
C ALA A 89 7.61 -15.50 12.28
N GLY A 90 8.13 -16.40 13.11
CA GLY A 90 9.57 -16.53 13.35
C GLY A 90 10.37 -16.81 12.05
N SER A 91 11.64 -17.20 12.18
CA SER A 91 12.62 -17.31 11.07
C SER A 91 12.22 -18.13 9.82
N LYS A 92 11.04 -18.76 9.78
CA LYS A 92 10.54 -19.61 8.68
C LYS A 92 9.13 -19.30 8.16
N GLY A 93 8.36 -18.36 8.73
CA GLY A 93 6.97 -18.10 8.29
C GLY A 93 6.77 -16.74 7.64
N SER A 94 5.70 -16.58 6.86
CA SER A 94 5.28 -15.28 6.32
C SER A 94 4.62 -14.41 7.40
N PRO A 95 4.80 -13.08 7.35
CA PRO A 95 4.13 -12.18 8.28
C PRO A 95 2.61 -12.23 8.06
N ARG A 96 1.85 -12.14 9.16
CA ARG A 96 0.39 -12.25 9.15
C ARG A 96 -0.22 -10.94 9.63
N LEU A 97 -1.30 -10.52 8.98
CA LEU A 97 -1.97 -9.26 9.28
C LEU A 97 -3.34 -9.50 9.86
N PHE A 98 -3.57 -8.94 11.05
CA PHE A 98 -4.86 -8.96 11.73
C PHE A 98 -5.48 -7.56 11.78
N SER A 99 -6.81 -7.51 11.76
CA SER A 99 -7.59 -6.32 12.04
C SER A 99 -8.62 -6.61 13.11
N SER A 100 -8.81 -5.69 14.05
CA SER A 100 -9.97 -5.68 14.93
C SER A 100 -11.06 -4.80 14.34
N SER A 101 -12.30 -5.09 14.70
CA SER A 101 -13.46 -4.29 14.36
C SER A 101 -14.19 -3.81 15.61
N ILE A 102 -14.99 -2.76 15.47
CA ILE A 102 -15.81 -2.18 16.54
C ILE A 102 -16.90 -3.14 17.05
N ASP A 103 -17.22 -4.19 16.30
CA ASP A 103 -18.12 -5.27 16.75
C ASP A 103 -17.40 -6.35 17.58
N GLY A 104 -16.09 -6.21 17.79
CA GLY A 104 -15.28 -7.18 18.53
C GLY A 104 -14.78 -8.36 17.71
N THR A 105 -15.06 -8.40 16.40
CA THR A 105 -14.46 -9.41 15.53
C THR A 105 -12.97 -9.16 15.34
N ILE A 106 -12.18 -10.23 15.22
CA ILE A 106 -10.80 -10.17 14.75
C ILE A 106 -10.73 -10.92 13.44
N SER A 107 -10.30 -10.24 12.38
CA SER A 107 -10.13 -10.80 11.05
C SER A 107 -8.65 -10.90 10.69
N GLU A 108 -8.29 -11.98 10.00
CA GLU A 108 -7.02 -12.14 9.32
C GLU A 108 -7.14 -11.74 7.84
N TRP A 109 -6.13 -11.05 7.32
CA TRP A 109 -6.02 -10.69 5.92
C TRP A 109 -5.04 -11.62 5.21
N ASP A 110 -5.58 -12.43 4.31
CA ASP A 110 -4.80 -13.26 3.41
C ASP A 110 -4.40 -12.42 2.20
N LEU A 111 -3.14 -11.99 2.21
CA LEU A 111 -2.54 -11.13 1.20
C LEU A 111 -2.29 -11.86 -0.12
N PHE A 112 -2.24 -13.19 -0.09
CA PHE A 112 -2.04 -14.00 -1.28
C PHE A 112 -3.35 -14.19 -2.03
N ASP A 113 -4.43 -14.55 -1.32
CA ASP A 113 -5.77 -14.74 -1.91
C ASP A 113 -6.60 -13.47 -2.05
N LEU A 114 -6.10 -12.34 -1.54
CA LEU A 114 -6.84 -11.08 -1.47
C LEU A 114 -8.20 -11.27 -0.78
N LYS A 115 -8.19 -11.85 0.42
CA LYS A 115 -9.40 -12.10 1.21
C LYS A 115 -9.26 -11.70 2.67
N GLN A 116 -10.35 -11.19 3.22
CA GLN A 116 -10.55 -11.09 4.66
C GLN A 116 -11.17 -12.41 5.16
N LYS A 117 -10.57 -13.01 6.19
CA LYS A 117 -11.07 -14.19 6.88
C LYS A 117 -11.34 -13.83 8.33
N VAL A 118 -12.55 -14.08 8.83
CA VAL A 118 -12.82 -13.92 10.26
C VAL A 118 -12.02 -14.96 11.02
N ALA A 119 -11.09 -14.51 11.87
CA ALA A 119 -10.25 -15.38 12.70
C ALA A 119 -10.92 -15.67 14.04
N LEU A 120 -11.63 -14.68 14.60
CA LEU A 120 -12.46 -14.79 15.80
C LEU A 120 -13.78 -14.07 15.57
N GLU A 121 -14.87 -14.74 15.95
CA GLU A 121 -16.22 -14.19 15.88
C GLU A 121 -16.43 -13.03 16.85
N SER A 122 -17.51 -12.28 16.63
CA SER A 122 -17.85 -11.11 17.44
C SER A 122 -18.09 -11.52 18.89
N ILE A 123 -17.38 -10.86 19.80
CA ILE A 123 -17.63 -10.96 21.24
C ILE A 123 -18.72 -9.99 21.72
N GLY A 124 -19.33 -9.22 20.81
CA GLY A 124 -20.33 -8.19 21.13
C GLY A 124 -19.77 -6.97 21.88
N VAL A 125 -18.45 -6.84 21.96
CA VAL A 125 -17.74 -5.74 22.65
C VAL A 125 -16.72 -5.14 21.70
N SER A 126 -16.69 -3.82 21.57
CA SER A 126 -15.75 -3.13 20.70
C SER A 126 -14.31 -3.34 21.14
N ILE A 127 -13.43 -3.65 20.19
CA ILE A 127 -11.99 -3.65 20.41
C ILE A 127 -11.46 -2.33 19.86
N TRP A 128 -10.78 -1.54 20.69
CA TRP A 128 -10.28 -0.20 20.33
C TRP A 128 -8.86 -0.26 19.75
N GLN A 129 -7.96 -0.98 20.42
CA GLN A 129 -6.58 -1.14 19.99
C GLN A 129 -6.09 -2.56 20.24
N MET A 130 -5.21 -3.05 19.37
CA MET A 130 -4.47 -4.28 19.58
C MET A 130 -2.96 -4.03 19.61
N ALA A 131 -2.22 -4.84 20.37
CA ALA A 131 -0.77 -4.81 20.42
C ALA A 131 -0.20 -6.24 20.45
N VAL A 132 0.74 -6.52 19.55
CA VAL A 132 1.45 -7.81 19.50
C VAL A 132 2.63 -7.77 20.48
N ALA A 133 2.80 -8.84 21.23
CA ALA A 133 3.94 -8.99 22.14
C ALA A 133 5.26 -9.04 21.33
N PRO A 134 6.30 -8.34 21.81
CA PRO A 134 7.60 -8.40 21.14
C PRO A 134 8.21 -9.80 21.24
N PRO A 135 9.04 -10.22 20.26
CA PRO A 135 9.72 -11.50 20.33
C PRO A 135 10.67 -11.54 21.53
N SER A 136 10.69 -12.65 22.28
CA SER A 136 11.56 -12.84 23.44
C SER A 136 13.03 -12.79 23.00
N THR A 137 13.76 -11.75 23.39
CA THR A 137 15.22 -11.68 23.22
C THR A 137 15.90 -12.44 24.36
N GLU A 138 15.84 -13.77 24.35
CA GLU A 138 16.72 -14.61 25.17
C GLU A 138 17.46 -15.62 24.27
N ALA A 139 18.79 -15.67 24.42
CA ALA A 139 19.79 -16.52 23.77
C ALA A 139 20.42 -16.09 22.41
N ASP A 140 21.18 -14.99 22.44
CA ASP A 140 22.57 -15.02 21.89
C ASP A 140 23.53 -14.61 23.03
N GLY A 141 23.38 -15.30 24.15
CA GLY A 141 24.37 -15.29 25.22
C GLY A 141 25.44 -16.31 24.86
N LYS A 142 26.66 -15.83 24.60
CA LYS A 142 27.86 -16.66 24.73
C LYS A 142 27.69 -17.48 26.01
N LYS A 143 27.68 -18.82 25.88
CA LYS A 143 28.07 -19.69 26.98
C LYS A 143 29.39 -19.12 27.49
N ALA A 144 29.36 -18.44 28.63
CA ALA A 144 30.53 -18.40 29.47
C ALA A 144 30.72 -19.87 29.86
N GLU A 145 31.62 -20.55 29.16
CA GLU A 145 32.25 -21.75 29.67
C GLU A 145 32.79 -21.38 31.05
N LEU A 146 32.06 -21.79 32.09
CA LEU A 146 32.65 -22.04 33.39
C LEU A 146 33.70 -23.12 33.11
N ILE A 147 34.94 -22.67 32.94
CA ILE A 147 36.11 -23.53 32.89
C ILE A 147 36.13 -24.25 34.23
N GLN A 148 35.71 -25.51 34.16
CA GLN A 148 35.93 -26.53 35.15
C GLN A 148 37.45 -26.68 35.32
N ASN A 149 37.99 -26.14 36.41
CA ASN A 149 39.33 -26.50 36.88
C ASN A 149 39.15 -27.52 38.00
N GLU A 150 39.17 -28.80 37.63
CA GLU A 150 39.61 -29.86 38.52
C GLU A 150 41.14 -29.92 38.48
N TYR A 151 41.80 -29.72 39.61
CA TYR A 151 43.05 -30.42 39.96
C TYR A 151 43.23 -30.45 41.48
N LEU A 152 42.95 -31.64 42.02
CA LEU A 152 43.60 -32.40 43.10
C LEU A 152 44.12 -31.72 44.40
N SER A 153 43.63 -32.34 45.49
CA SER A 153 44.26 -32.66 46.78
C SER A 153 44.63 -31.52 47.74
N GLU A 154 43.97 -31.50 48.90
CA GLU A 154 44.55 -32.02 50.15
C GLU A 154 43.46 -32.23 51.21
N LYS A 155 43.66 -33.26 52.03
CA LYS A 155 42.80 -33.67 53.15
C LYS A 155 42.91 -32.67 54.31
N SER A 156 41.81 -32.44 55.01
CA SER A 156 41.82 -32.47 56.46
C SER A 156 40.42 -32.79 56.96
N ASP A 157 40.38 -33.76 57.86
CA ASP A 157 39.24 -34.26 58.60
C ASP A 157 38.71 -33.17 59.55
N ASP A 158 37.40 -33.16 59.78
CA ASP A 158 36.82 -33.08 61.13
C ASP A 158 35.30 -33.36 61.04
N GLU A 159 34.91 -34.43 61.75
CA GLU A 159 33.56 -34.88 62.00
C GLU A 159 32.85 -33.89 62.95
N GLU A 160 31.57 -33.59 62.75
CA GLU A 160 30.55 -33.61 63.82
C GLU A 160 29.15 -33.79 63.20
N GLU A 161 28.43 -34.79 63.71
CA GLU A 161 27.02 -35.08 63.47
C GLU A 161 26.11 -33.98 64.05
N SER A 162 25.03 -33.64 63.35
CA SER A 162 23.70 -33.61 63.98
C SER A 162 22.61 -33.63 62.91
N GLY A 163 21.76 -34.64 62.99
CA GLY A 163 20.61 -34.82 62.14
C GLY A 163 19.45 -33.93 62.56
N VAL A 164 18.68 -33.48 61.56
CA VAL A 164 17.25 -33.25 61.66
C VAL A 164 16.66 -33.65 60.30
N GLU A 165 15.92 -34.75 60.29
CA GLU A 165 14.93 -35.04 59.26
C GLU A 165 13.77 -34.08 59.48
N ASP A 166 13.48 -33.20 58.52
CA ASP A 166 12.19 -32.52 58.46
C ASP A 166 11.64 -32.64 57.03
N ASP A 167 10.57 -33.41 56.95
CA ASP A 167 9.72 -33.60 55.79
C ASP A 167 9.11 -32.25 55.41
N SER A 168 9.42 -31.77 54.21
CA SER A 168 8.65 -30.73 53.54
C SER A 168 8.77 -30.95 52.05
N GLU A 169 7.84 -31.73 51.50
CA GLU A 169 7.48 -31.70 50.08
C GLU A 169 7.05 -30.27 49.72
N LEU A 170 8.02 -29.44 49.38
CA LEU A 170 7.79 -28.25 48.58
C LEU A 170 7.77 -28.73 47.13
N ASP A 171 6.55 -28.82 46.59
CA ASP A 171 6.34 -28.81 45.15
C ASP A 171 7.09 -27.60 44.56
N GLU A 172 8.30 -27.84 44.06
CA GLU A 172 8.99 -26.93 43.15
C GLU A 172 8.12 -26.84 41.89
N VAL A 173 7.17 -25.91 41.90
CA VAL A 173 6.49 -25.45 40.70
C VAL A 173 7.56 -24.79 39.85
N ASP A 174 8.14 -25.61 38.98
CA ASP A 174 9.06 -25.26 37.93
C ASP A 174 8.43 -24.15 37.07
N GLN A 175 8.61 -22.88 37.47
CA GLN A 175 8.11 -21.70 36.77
C GLN A 175 8.91 -21.53 35.49
N LYS A 176 8.60 -22.35 34.49
CA LYS A 176 8.95 -22.08 33.11
C LYS A 176 8.32 -20.73 32.74
N SER A 177 9.15 -19.71 32.62
CA SER A 177 8.80 -18.42 32.03
C SER A 177 8.20 -18.68 30.64
N GLU A 178 6.87 -18.63 30.51
CA GLU A 178 6.19 -18.78 29.23
C GLU A 178 6.64 -17.65 28.29
N ALA A 179 7.12 -18.01 27.10
CA ALA A 179 7.50 -17.04 26.10
C ALA A 179 6.24 -16.37 25.53
N TRP A 180 6.15 -15.04 25.66
CA TRP A 180 4.99 -14.27 25.21
C TRP A 180 5.04 -13.87 23.72
N ASP A 181 6.08 -14.27 22.99
CA ASP A 181 6.41 -13.89 21.60
C ASP A 181 5.30 -14.15 20.55
N ARG A 182 4.24 -14.89 20.92
CA ARG A 182 3.08 -15.20 20.06
C ARG A 182 1.73 -14.69 20.58
N HIS A 183 1.74 -13.70 21.46
CA HIS A 183 0.53 -13.15 22.04
C HIS A 183 0.11 -11.81 21.45
N LEU A 184 -1.19 -11.58 21.43
CA LEU A 184 -1.86 -10.36 20.98
C LEU A 184 -2.76 -9.87 22.11
N ALA A 185 -2.51 -8.67 22.62
CA ALA A 185 -3.39 -8.02 23.58
C ALA A 185 -4.39 -7.10 22.86
N ALA A 186 -5.64 -7.08 23.31
CA ALA A 186 -6.73 -6.29 22.75
C ALA A 186 -7.42 -5.49 23.88
N ALA A 187 -7.40 -4.17 23.75
CA ALA A 187 -8.12 -3.25 24.62
C ALA A 187 -9.60 -3.19 24.21
N CYS A 188 -10.49 -3.55 25.14
CA CYS A 188 -11.91 -3.68 24.88
C CYS A 188 -12.74 -2.61 25.60
N ASP A 189 -13.87 -2.26 25.01
CA ASP A 189 -14.79 -1.23 25.52
C ASP A 189 -15.37 -1.58 26.89
N ASP A 190 -15.47 -2.86 27.25
CA ASP A 190 -15.96 -3.30 28.56
C ASP A 190 -14.96 -3.13 29.71
N GLY A 191 -13.78 -2.56 29.44
CA GLY A 191 -12.72 -2.36 30.42
C GLY A 191 -11.82 -3.57 30.62
N CYS A 192 -11.97 -4.62 29.80
CA CYS A 192 -11.07 -5.78 29.83
C CYS A 192 -9.95 -5.61 28.80
N VAL A 193 -8.75 -6.09 29.15
CA VAL A 193 -7.71 -6.38 28.17
C VAL A 193 -7.71 -7.88 27.93
N ARG A 194 -8.07 -8.30 26.72
CA ARG A 194 -8.10 -9.70 26.31
C ARG A 194 -6.79 -10.07 25.63
N ILE A 195 -6.27 -11.24 25.93
CA ILE A 195 -5.05 -11.76 25.35
C ILE A 195 -5.39 -13.00 24.52
N TYR A 196 -4.88 -13.01 23.30
CA TYR A 196 -5.03 -14.08 22.34
C TYR A 196 -3.66 -14.70 22.04
N TYR A 197 -3.65 -15.99 21.77
CA TYR A 197 -2.46 -16.75 21.40
C TYR A 197 -2.54 -17.14 19.91
N ILE A 198 -1.46 -16.92 19.19
CA ILE A 198 -1.30 -17.32 17.80
C ILE A 198 -0.52 -18.63 17.75
N SER A 199 -1.21 -19.72 17.40
CA SER A 199 -0.60 -21.04 17.29
C SER A 199 0.39 -21.12 16.12
N GLU A 200 1.25 -22.15 16.15
CA GLU A 200 2.16 -22.44 15.03
C GLU A 200 1.44 -22.79 13.73
N SER A 201 0.26 -23.41 13.84
CA SER A 201 -0.66 -23.65 12.70
C SER A 201 -1.34 -22.37 12.20
N GLY A 202 -1.10 -21.25 12.86
CA GLY A 202 -1.66 -19.95 12.51
C GLY A 202 -3.08 -19.74 13.00
N THR A 203 -3.63 -20.54 13.90
CA THR A 203 -4.96 -20.26 14.46
C THR A 203 -4.84 -19.24 15.59
N LEU A 204 -5.65 -18.19 15.53
CA LEU A 204 -5.78 -17.23 16.63
C LEU A 204 -6.79 -17.80 17.63
N THR A 205 -6.38 -17.95 18.88
CA THR A 205 -7.22 -18.53 19.94
C THR A 205 -7.29 -17.59 21.13
N TYR A 206 -8.44 -17.53 21.79
CA TYR A 206 -8.55 -16.83 23.06
C TYR A 206 -7.69 -17.52 24.10
N TYR A 207 -6.81 -16.76 24.75
CA TYR A 207 -5.95 -17.27 25.82
C TYR A 207 -6.53 -16.90 27.19
N ARG A 208 -6.70 -15.60 27.47
CA ARG A 208 -7.28 -15.12 28.75
C ARG A 208 -7.68 -13.65 28.71
N SER A 209 -8.28 -13.17 29.80
CA SER A 209 -8.59 -11.76 30.04
C SER A 209 -7.92 -11.29 31.33
N LEU A 210 -7.40 -10.07 31.32
CA LEU A 210 -6.99 -9.36 32.52
C LEU A 210 -8.23 -8.90 33.32
N PRO A 211 -8.08 -8.61 34.63
CA PRO A 211 -9.17 -8.12 35.45
C PRO A 211 -9.87 -6.90 34.85
N ARG A 212 -11.19 -6.91 34.89
CA ARG A 212 -12.04 -5.83 34.35
C ARG A 212 -11.87 -4.56 35.17
N VAL A 213 -11.76 -3.42 34.48
CA VAL A 213 -11.72 -2.09 35.11
C VAL A 213 -13.00 -1.30 34.82
N SER A 214 -13.25 -0.23 35.57
CA SER A 214 -14.49 0.55 35.50
C SER A 214 -14.63 1.39 34.23
N GLY A 215 -13.52 1.89 33.69
CA GLY A 215 -13.48 2.63 32.42
C GLY A 215 -13.28 1.72 31.21
N ARG A 216 -13.50 2.26 30.00
CA ARG A 216 -13.24 1.55 28.74
C ARG A 216 -11.73 1.41 28.56
N ALA A 217 -11.23 0.25 28.14
CA ALA A 217 -9.84 0.11 27.74
C ALA A 217 -9.70 0.59 26.29
N LEU A 218 -9.04 1.73 26.08
CA LEU A 218 -8.93 2.41 24.78
C LEU A 218 -7.61 2.09 24.09
N SER A 219 -6.54 1.94 24.86
CA SER A 219 -5.20 1.70 24.32
C SER A 219 -4.48 0.60 25.09
N VAL A 220 -3.57 -0.11 24.40
CA VAL A 220 -2.76 -1.17 24.99
C VAL A 220 -1.38 -1.23 24.34
N THR A 221 -0.34 -1.48 25.13
CA THR A 221 1.02 -1.73 24.63
C THR A 221 1.78 -2.69 25.55
N TRP A 222 2.71 -3.45 24.99
CA TRP A 222 3.58 -4.34 25.75
C TRP A 222 4.85 -3.61 26.17
N SER A 223 5.43 -4.01 27.31
CA SER A 223 6.84 -3.76 27.56
C SER A 223 7.71 -4.54 26.57
N LEU A 224 8.93 -4.07 26.33
CA LEU A 224 9.83 -4.69 25.35
C LEU A 224 10.33 -6.08 25.74
N ASP A 225 10.33 -6.38 27.03
CA ASP A 225 10.59 -7.72 27.58
C ASP A 225 9.34 -8.62 27.61
N ALA A 226 8.20 -8.13 27.12
CA ALA A 226 6.89 -8.77 27.16
C ALA A 226 6.39 -9.19 28.55
N ARG A 227 7.02 -8.72 29.64
CA ARG A 227 6.63 -9.07 31.03
C ARG A 227 5.49 -8.22 31.57
N ARG A 228 5.30 -7.02 31.02
CA ARG A 228 4.28 -6.06 31.45
C ARG A 228 3.38 -5.67 30.29
N ILE A 229 2.10 -5.46 30.59
CA ILE A 229 1.13 -4.88 29.67
C ILE A 229 0.67 -3.55 30.27
N PHE A 230 0.70 -2.49 29.46
CA PHE A 230 0.14 -1.19 29.84
C PHE A 230 -1.18 -0.98 29.14
N SER A 231 -2.22 -0.59 29.87
CA SER A 231 -3.53 -0.27 29.32
C SER A 231 -3.99 1.13 29.69
N GLY A 232 -4.35 1.94 28.70
CA GLY A 232 -4.90 3.27 28.89
C GLY A 232 -6.43 3.22 28.86
N SER A 233 -7.06 3.83 29.84
CA SER A 233 -8.50 3.75 30.04
C SER A 233 -9.19 5.11 29.89
N SER A 234 -10.51 5.10 29.70
CA SER A 234 -11.34 6.31 29.66
C SER A 234 -11.54 6.97 31.03
N ASP A 235 -11.09 6.34 32.12
CA ASP A 235 -11.12 6.88 33.49
C ASP A 235 -9.89 7.75 33.82
N GLY A 236 -9.03 8.05 32.85
CA GLY A 236 -7.81 8.83 33.03
C GLY A 236 -6.66 8.07 33.71
N LEU A 237 -6.77 6.74 33.84
CA LEU A 237 -5.74 5.90 34.44
C LEU A 237 -5.02 5.03 33.41
N ILE A 238 -3.69 4.97 33.50
CA ILE A 238 -2.88 3.93 32.86
C ILE A 238 -2.66 2.84 33.91
N ARG A 239 -2.95 1.59 33.57
CA ARG A 239 -2.68 0.44 34.44
C ARG A 239 -1.54 -0.38 33.89
N CYS A 240 -0.65 -0.80 34.78
CA CYS A 240 0.44 -1.72 34.51
C CYS A 240 0.06 -3.09 35.04
N TRP A 241 0.03 -4.08 34.16
CA TRP A 241 -0.31 -5.45 34.47
C TRP A 241 0.91 -6.33 34.34
N ASP A 242 1.08 -7.24 35.29
CA ASP A 242 2.04 -8.33 35.12
C ASP A 242 1.46 -9.35 34.15
N ALA A 243 2.14 -9.63 33.04
CA ALA A 243 1.65 -10.55 32.02
C ALA A 243 1.52 -11.98 32.57
N ASN A 244 2.46 -12.41 33.43
CA ASN A 244 2.51 -13.75 34.00
C ASN A 244 1.53 -13.89 35.18
N LEU A 245 1.63 -12.97 36.14
CA LEU A 245 0.90 -13.05 37.41
C LEU A 245 -0.53 -12.51 37.29
N ARG A 246 -0.85 -11.74 36.24
CA ARG A 246 -2.19 -11.24 35.88
C ARG A 246 -2.82 -10.30 36.91
N HIS A 247 -2.03 -9.70 37.78
CA HIS A 247 -2.50 -8.68 38.70
C HIS A 247 -2.04 -7.30 38.25
N GLU A 248 -2.79 -6.28 38.67
CA GLU A 248 -2.39 -4.88 38.50
C GLU A 248 -1.19 -4.61 39.40
N VAL A 249 -0.03 -4.31 38.82
CA VAL A 249 1.20 -4.00 39.55
C VAL A 249 1.10 -2.59 40.14
N TYR A 250 0.70 -1.62 39.32
CA TYR A 250 0.44 -0.25 39.73
C TYR A 250 -0.42 0.49 38.70
N ARG A 251 -0.88 1.68 39.10
CA ARG A 251 -1.64 2.63 38.27
C ARG A 251 -0.95 3.99 38.21
N ILE A 252 -1.10 4.65 37.08
CA ILE A 252 -0.64 6.01 36.80
C ILE A 252 -1.87 6.88 36.57
N THR A 253 -1.99 7.98 37.31
CA THR A 253 -3.02 8.98 37.09
C THR A 253 -2.53 10.01 36.08
N VAL A 254 -3.19 10.09 34.93
CA VAL A 254 -2.83 11.03 33.85
C VAL A 254 -3.46 12.39 34.14
N GLY A 255 -2.67 13.46 33.99
CA GLY A 255 -3.12 14.84 34.15
C GLY A 255 -2.30 15.63 35.17
N LEU A 256 -2.07 16.91 34.87
CA LEU A 256 -1.48 17.86 35.81
C LEU A 256 -2.56 18.19 36.85
N GLY A 257 -2.37 17.80 38.11
CA GLY A 257 -3.37 17.88 39.17
C GLY A 257 -3.97 19.27 39.41
N GLY A 258 -4.96 19.68 38.60
CA GLY A 258 -5.66 20.95 38.74
C GLY A 258 -6.51 21.34 37.53
N LEU A 259 -7.71 20.76 37.42
CA LEU A 259 -8.98 21.49 37.34
C LEU A 259 -10.13 20.46 37.39
N GLY A 260 -10.81 20.39 38.52
CA GLY A 260 -12.04 19.62 38.68
C GLY A 260 -13.20 20.28 37.95
N ASN A 261 -13.35 19.98 36.66
CA ASN A 261 -14.62 20.16 35.94
C ASN A 261 -14.82 19.05 34.90
N GLY A 262 -15.44 17.95 35.34
CA GLY A 262 -16.57 17.33 34.63
C GLY A 262 -16.36 16.37 33.47
N SER A 263 -15.21 16.30 32.79
CA SER A 263 -15.03 15.31 31.70
C SER A 263 -13.99 14.25 32.03
N GLU A 264 -14.38 12.98 31.94
CA GLU A 264 -13.48 11.82 32.04
C GLU A 264 -12.34 11.92 30.99
N LEU A 265 -11.08 11.89 31.44
CA LEU A 265 -9.91 11.99 30.56
C LEU A 265 -9.68 10.66 29.83
N CYS A 266 -9.64 10.67 28.51
CA CYS A 266 -9.42 9.46 27.71
C CYS A 266 -7.96 9.32 27.29
N ILE A 267 -7.40 8.12 27.46
CA ILE A 267 -6.02 7.79 27.06
C ILE A 267 -6.06 7.04 25.74
N TRP A 268 -5.99 7.79 24.64
CA TRP A 268 -6.17 7.29 23.29
C TRP A 268 -5.01 6.46 22.77
N SER A 269 -3.78 6.76 23.20
CA SER A 269 -2.59 6.09 22.68
C SER A 269 -1.52 5.86 23.74
N LEU A 270 -0.86 4.70 23.65
CA LEU A 270 0.28 4.32 24.47
C LEU A 270 1.41 3.79 23.59
N LEU A 271 2.65 4.11 23.99
CA LEU A 271 3.86 3.68 23.29
C LEU A 271 4.98 3.39 24.30
N SER A 272 5.50 2.16 24.26
CA SER A 272 6.64 1.72 25.09
C SER A 272 7.97 1.90 24.34
N LEU A 273 8.98 2.48 24.98
CA LEU A 273 10.29 2.77 24.39
C LEU A 273 11.42 1.91 24.98
N ARG A 274 12.48 1.69 24.19
CA ARG A 274 13.67 0.91 24.60
C ARG A 274 14.43 1.44 25.80
N CYS A 275 14.27 2.73 26.10
CA CYS A 275 14.91 3.37 27.24
C CYS A 275 14.12 3.20 28.56
N GLY A 276 13.09 2.35 28.59
CA GLY A 276 12.24 2.15 29.77
C GLY A 276 11.24 3.29 30.02
N VAL A 277 10.93 4.06 28.97
CA VAL A 277 9.96 5.17 29.03
C VAL A 277 8.66 4.75 28.37
N LEU A 278 7.54 4.98 29.06
CA LEU A 278 6.19 4.87 28.52
C LEU A 278 5.72 6.26 28.08
N VAL A 279 5.13 6.36 26.89
CA VAL A 279 4.55 7.61 26.38
C VAL A 279 3.05 7.45 26.27
N SER A 280 2.29 8.44 26.72
CA SER A 280 0.83 8.49 26.62
C SER A 280 0.33 9.74 25.92
N GLY A 281 -0.67 9.58 25.07
CA GLY A 281 -1.44 10.68 24.46
C GLY A 281 -2.87 10.69 24.99
N ASP A 282 -3.33 11.84 25.48
CA ASP A 282 -4.65 11.99 26.10
C ASP A 282 -5.62 12.89 25.32
N SER A 283 -6.89 12.89 25.73
CA SER A 283 -7.96 13.72 25.16
C SER A 283 -7.85 15.21 25.51
N ALA A 284 -6.95 15.60 26.42
CA ALA A 284 -6.67 16.99 26.73
C ALA A 284 -5.56 17.59 25.85
N GLY A 285 -4.99 16.80 24.92
CA GLY A 285 -3.93 17.24 24.02
C GLY A 285 -2.53 17.15 24.64
N ASN A 286 -2.37 16.43 25.76
CA ASN A 286 -1.08 16.25 26.39
C ASN A 286 -0.38 14.97 25.90
N VAL A 287 0.93 15.09 25.71
CA VAL A 287 1.85 13.98 25.51
C VAL A 287 2.74 13.87 26.73
N GLN A 288 2.60 12.78 27.49
CA GLN A 288 3.27 12.59 28.78
C GLN A 288 4.24 11.41 28.70
N PHE A 289 5.42 11.58 29.29
CA PHE A 289 6.51 10.61 29.33
C PHE A 289 6.68 10.12 30.77
N TRP A 290 6.67 8.81 30.97
CA TRP A 290 6.65 8.17 32.27
C TRP A 290 7.78 7.15 32.40
N ASP A 291 8.29 6.98 33.60
CA ASP A 291 9.11 5.82 33.94
C ASP A 291 8.24 4.55 33.92
N SER A 292 8.54 3.60 33.03
CA SER A 292 7.80 2.35 32.90
C SER A 292 8.07 1.35 34.03
N GLN A 293 9.09 1.58 34.86
CA GLN A 293 9.39 0.73 36.01
C GLN A 293 8.53 1.10 37.21
N HIS A 294 8.44 2.41 37.52
CA HIS A 294 7.82 2.94 38.73
C HIS A 294 6.52 3.72 38.48
N GLY A 295 6.17 4.00 37.22
CA GLY A 295 4.98 4.77 36.86
C GLY A 295 5.06 6.27 37.18
N THR A 296 6.26 6.83 37.36
CA THR A 296 6.45 8.23 37.73
C THR A 296 6.50 9.12 36.49
N LEU A 297 5.91 10.32 36.58
CA LEU A 297 5.94 11.29 35.49
C LEU A 297 7.35 11.86 35.33
N LEU A 298 7.93 11.74 34.14
CA LEU A 298 9.20 12.37 33.78
C LEU A 298 8.94 13.76 33.20
N GLN A 299 8.07 13.85 32.20
CA GLN A 299 7.76 15.10 31.50
C GLN A 299 6.34 15.10 30.93
N ALA A 300 5.74 16.28 30.83
CA ALA A 300 4.46 16.49 30.18
C ALA A 300 4.56 17.64 29.17
N HIS A 301 4.03 17.42 27.96
CA HIS A 301 4.02 18.38 26.86
C HIS A 301 2.58 18.68 26.44
N THR A 302 2.14 19.93 26.57
CA THR A 302 0.78 20.39 26.26
C THR A 302 0.75 21.15 24.93
N ASN A 303 1.15 20.48 23.84
CA ASN A 303 1.36 21.13 22.54
C ASN A 303 0.20 20.93 21.55
N HIS A 304 -0.58 19.86 21.67
CA HIS A 304 -1.76 19.66 20.82
C HIS A 304 -2.94 20.50 21.33
N LYS A 305 -3.82 20.89 20.41
CA LYS A 305 -5.05 21.66 20.71
C LYS A 305 -6.31 20.79 20.77
N GLY A 306 -6.15 19.48 20.64
CA GLY A 306 -7.20 18.47 20.69
C GLY A 306 -6.58 17.10 20.97
N ASP A 307 -7.42 16.08 20.99
CA ASP A 307 -7.09 14.70 21.36
C ASP A 307 -5.86 14.15 20.64
N VAL A 308 -4.96 13.51 21.39
CA VAL A 308 -3.76 12.83 20.84
C VAL A 308 -4.10 11.38 20.48
N ASN A 309 -4.59 11.18 19.26
CA ASN A 309 -5.08 9.89 18.77
C ASN A 309 -3.97 8.85 18.55
N ALA A 310 -2.76 9.26 18.19
CA ALA A 310 -1.72 8.32 17.76
C ALA A 310 -0.31 8.73 18.17
N LEU A 311 0.52 7.73 18.45
CA LEU A 311 1.93 7.85 18.78
C LEU A 311 2.77 6.89 17.92
N ALA A 312 3.98 7.30 17.54
CA ALA A 312 4.95 6.43 16.86
C ALA A 312 6.39 6.77 17.27
N ALA A 313 7.25 5.75 17.37
CA ALA A 313 8.68 5.92 17.61
C ALA A 313 9.48 5.77 16.31
N ALA A 314 10.59 6.51 16.19
CA ALA A 314 11.62 6.15 15.21
C ALA A 314 12.22 4.77 15.53
N PRO A 315 12.82 4.05 14.56
CA PRO A 315 13.44 2.75 14.81
C PRO A 315 14.60 2.79 15.81
N SER A 316 15.18 3.96 16.04
CA SER A 316 16.20 4.22 17.08
C SER A 316 15.62 4.49 18.47
N HIS A 317 14.31 4.68 18.61
CA HIS A 317 13.59 5.08 19.84
C HIS A 317 14.12 6.35 20.52
N ASN A 318 14.89 7.19 19.82
CA ASN A 318 15.35 8.49 20.30
C ASN A 318 14.50 9.68 19.81
N ARG A 319 13.46 9.38 19.03
CA ARG A 319 12.48 10.33 18.49
C ARG A 319 11.10 9.71 18.62
N VAL A 320 10.16 10.52 19.09
CA VAL A 320 8.74 10.17 19.25
C VAL A 320 7.92 11.19 18.47
N PHE A 321 6.90 10.69 17.79
CA PHE A 321 5.94 11.49 17.05
C PHE A 321 4.56 11.31 17.65
N SER A 322 3.82 12.41 17.77
CA SER A 322 2.41 12.41 18.15
C SER A 322 1.55 13.05 17.08
N ALA A 323 0.32 12.58 16.94
CA ALA A 323 -0.67 13.19 16.06
C ALA A 323 -2.05 13.17 16.70
N GLY A 324 -2.88 14.15 16.33
CA GLY A 324 -4.16 14.36 16.97
C GLY A 324 -5.25 14.98 16.10
N ALA A 325 -6.39 15.24 16.75
CA ALA A 325 -7.58 15.84 16.15
C ALA A 325 -7.36 17.28 15.63
N ASP A 326 -6.26 17.93 16.01
CA ASP A 326 -5.90 19.26 15.51
C ASP A 326 -5.22 19.25 14.12
N GLY A 327 -5.02 18.06 13.54
CA GLY A 327 -4.38 17.85 12.24
C GLY A 327 -2.87 18.06 12.26
N GLN A 328 -2.24 18.13 13.44
CA GLN A 328 -0.80 18.33 13.60
C GLN A 328 -0.08 17.02 13.86
N VAL A 329 1.15 16.92 13.35
CA VAL A 329 2.14 15.92 13.75
C VAL A 329 3.28 16.64 14.46
N ILE A 330 3.63 16.21 15.67
CA ILE A 330 4.66 16.84 16.52
C ILE A 330 5.83 15.88 16.71
N LEU A 331 7.06 16.40 16.71
CA LEU A 331 8.29 15.66 16.99
C LEU A 331 8.88 16.03 18.36
N TYR A 332 9.15 15.00 19.16
CA TYR A 332 9.94 15.05 20.39
C TYR A 332 11.25 14.27 20.20
N LYS A 333 12.36 14.81 20.69
CA LYS A 333 13.68 14.17 20.60
C LYS A 333 14.30 14.04 21.99
N LEU A 334 14.90 12.89 22.25
CA LEU A 334 15.68 12.68 23.47
C LEU A 334 17.00 13.46 23.42
N ALA A 335 17.26 14.26 24.46
CA ALA A 335 18.50 15.03 24.64
C ALA A 335 19.67 14.12 25.06
N GLY A 336 20.88 14.40 24.56
CA GLY A 336 22.11 13.67 24.97
C GLY A 336 22.45 12.39 24.18
N GLY A 337 22.08 12.33 22.89
CA GLY A 337 22.13 11.10 22.10
C GLY A 337 23.52 10.46 21.87
N THR A 338 23.82 9.44 22.67
CA THR A 338 24.54 8.23 22.23
C THR A 338 24.13 7.07 23.14
N PHE A 339 23.39 6.08 22.62
CA PHE A 339 23.16 4.84 23.35
C PHE A 339 24.32 3.87 23.06
N CYS A 340 25.11 3.55 24.08
CA CYS A 340 25.79 2.25 24.18
C CYS A 340 24.83 1.28 24.85
N SER A 341 24.83 0.02 24.43
CA SER A 341 23.87 -1.03 24.81
C SER A 341 23.85 -1.44 26.31
N GLN A 342 24.50 -0.68 27.20
CA GLN A 342 24.71 -1.06 28.61
C GLN A 342 23.97 -0.17 29.63
N ASP A 343 23.43 1.00 29.25
CA ASP A 343 22.66 1.85 30.18
C ASP A 343 21.16 1.77 29.92
N LEU A 344 20.54 0.69 30.40
CA LEU A 344 19.13 0.34 30.18
C LEU A 344 18.16 0.87 31.24
N LYS A 345 18.59 1.77 32.14
CA LYS A 345 17.72 2.28 33.21
C LYS A 345 17.15 3.66 32.88
N PRO A 346 15.84 3.89 33.05
CA PRO A 346 15.26 5.22 33.01
C PRO A 346 15.88 6.05 34.13
N SER A 347 16.59 7.12 33.77
CA SER A 347 17.14 8.07 34.71
C SER A 347 16.33 9.36 34.66
N SER A 348 16.26 10.08 35.78
CA SER A 348 15.69 11.44 35.85
C SER A 348 16.41 12.45 34.96
N THR A 349 17.52 12.06 34.32
CA THR A 349 18.29 12.86 33.36
C THR A 349 17.82 12.70 31.91
N GLN A 350 16.92 11.76 31.61
CA GLN A 350 16.34 11.60 30.28
C GLN A 350 15.34 12.72 29.99
N LYS A 351 15.76 13.68 29.16
CA LYS A 351 14.93 14.83 28.77
C LYS A 351 14.50 14.72 27.31
N TRP A 352 13.22 14.80 27.06
CA TRP A 352 12.58 14.91 25.76
C TRP A 352 12.31 16.39 25.46
N ASP A 353 12.86 16.86 24.34
CA ASP A 353 12.70 18.22 23.86
C ASP A 353 11.70 18.24 22.70
N TYR A 354 10.75 19.19 22.75
CA TYR A 354 9.92 19.52 21.60
C TYR A 354 10.78 20.15 20.50
N ILE A 355 10.74 19.59 19.29
CA ILE A 355 11.52 20.07 18.15
C ILE A 355 10.68 20.91 17.19
N GLY A 356 9.45 20.49 16.91
CA GLY A 356 8.58 21.20 15.98
C GLY A 356 7.34 20.41 15.60
N CYS A 357 6.40 21.09 14.94
CA CYS A 357 5.16 20.52 14.45
C CYS A 357 4.98 20.78 12.95
N VAL A 358 4.25 19.88 12.30
CA VAL A 358 3.83 20.01 10.89
C VAL A 358 2.34 19.72 10.80
N ARG A 359 1.59 20.67 10.23
CA ARG A 359 0.14 20.56 10.04
C ARG A 359 -0.20 20.32 8.56
N ALA A 360 -0.08 19.08 8.12
CA ALA A 360 -0.34 18.69 6.72
C ALA A 360 -1.82 18.31 6.48
N HIS A 361 -2.42 17.64 7.46
CA HIS A 361 -3.80 17.19 7.37
C HIS A 361 -4.79 18.36 7.49
N THR A 362 -5.96 18.15 6.89
CA THR A 362 -7.10 19.08 6.97
C THR A 362 -8.11 18.69 8.04
N HIS A 363 -8.11 17.41 8.41
CA HIS A 363 -8.97 16.80 9.42
C HIS A 363 -8.10 16.08 10.46
N ASP A 364 -8.77 15.39 11.37
CA ASP A 364 -8.22 14.56 12.42
C ASP A 364 -7.27 13.51 11.84
N ILE A 365 -6.14 13.33 12.52
CA ILE A 365 -5.20 12.25 12.24
C ILE A 365 -5.57 11.11 13.17
N ARG A 366 -5.94 9.95 12.63
CA ARG A 366 -6.35 8.78 13.42
C ARG A 366 -5.17 7.90 13.82
N THR A 367 -4.14 7.84 12.98
CA THR A 367 -3.10 6.81 13.10
C THR A 367 -1.74 7.29 12.57
N LEU A 368 -0.69 6.77 13.19
CA LEU A 368 0.70 6.96 12.79
C LEU A 368 1.41 5.62 12.70
N THR A 369 2.34 5.49 11.76
CA THR A 369 3.27 4.36 11.74
C THR A 369 4.59 4.75 11.12
N VAL A 370 5.64 3.96 11.34
CA VAL A 370 6.97 4.20 10.75
C VAL A 370 7.37 3.00 9.93
N ALA A 371 7.84 3.24 8.72
CA ALA A 371 8.30 2.23 7.78
C ALA A 371 9.64 2.62 7.17
N VAL A 372 10.38 1.63 6.68
CA VAL A 372 11.70 1.76 6.06
C VAL A 372 11.58 1.25 4.62
N PRO A 373 11.86 2.08 3.61
CA PRO A 373 11.86 1.65 2.21
C PRO A 373 12.72 0.39 1.97
N ILE A 374 12.16 -0.60 1.26
CA ILE A 374 12.81 -1.88 0.96
C ILE A 374 14.06 -1.71 0.10
N SER A 375 15.08 -2.54 0.36
CA SER A 375 16.28 -2.66 -0.49
C SER A 375 16.12 -3.62 -1.68
N SER A 376 15.11 -4.50 -1.63
CA SER A 376 14.72 -5.44 -2.68
C SER A 376 13.26 -5.86 -2.43
N GLU A 377 12.41 -5.95 -3.46
CA GLU A 377 11.11 -6.63 -3.32
C GLU A 377 11.39 -8.13 -3.13
N GLY A 378 11.00 -8.68 -1.98
CA GLY A 378 11.19 -10.11 -1.69
C GLY A 378 10.47 -10.99 -2.72
N SER A 379 11.00 -12.20 -2.92
CA SER A 379 10.35 -13.25 -3.71
C SER A 379 9.03 -13.68 -3.07
N LEU A 380 8.11 -14.18 -3.91
CA LEU A 380 6.79 -14.68 -3.51
C LEU A 380 6.88 -15.54 -2.23
N PRO A 381 6.01 -15.34 -1.23
CA PRO A 381 5.84 -16.32 -0.16
C PRO A 381 5.20 -17.56 -0.78
N LEU A 382 6.02 -18.56 -1.12
CA LEU A 382 5.53 -19.86 -1.54
C LEU A 382 4.88 -20.57 -0.33
N PRO A 383 3.75 -21.26 -0.49
CA PRO A 383 3.04 -21.94 0.61
C PRO A 383 3.85 -23.05 1.30
N ASP A 384 4.89 -23.59 0.66
CA ASP A 384 5.70 -24.68 1.20
C ASP A 384 7.17 -24.27 1.36
N GLY A 385 7.66 -24.36 2.60
CA GLY A 385 9.00 -23.97 3.05
C GLY A 385 10.17 -24.82 2.53
N ASN A 386 10.06 -25.40 1.33
CA ASN A 386 11.03 -26.38 0.80
C ASN A 386 11.64 -26.00 -0.57
N ALA A 387 11.92 -24.73 -0.80
CA ALA A 387 12.89 -24.32 -1.80
C ALA A 387 14.05 -23.56 -1.14
N LYS A 388 15.24 -24.17 -1.15
CA LYS A 388 16.48 -23.50 -0.72
C LYS A 388 16.65 -22.24 -1.56
N SER A 389 16.54 -21.07 -0.94
CA SER A 389 16.90 -19.81 -1.58
C SER A 389 18.37 -19.89 -2.03
N PRO A 390 18.71 -19.51 -3.26
CA PRO A 390 20.11 -19.35 -3.61
C PRO A 390 20.65 -18.23 -2.71
N LYS A 391 21.59 -18.57 -1.82
CA LYS A 391 22.30 -17.60 -0.99
C LYS A 391 23.00 -16.62 -1.93
N GLN A 392 22.38 -15.48 -2.20
CA GLN A 392 22.99 -14.41 -2.97
C GLN A 392 24.01 -13.72 -2.07
N ARG A 393 25.20 -14.34 -1.97
CA ARG A 393 26.40 -13.76 -1.37
C ARG A 393 26.96 -12.70 -2.31
N ARG A 394 26.27 -11.55 -2.42
CA ARG A 394 26.87 -10.30 -2.87
C ARG A 394 26.12 -9.17 -2.19
N LYS A 395 26.72 -8.62 -1.13
CA LYS A 395 26.46 -7.23 -0.71
C LYS A 395 26.87 -6.36 -1.89
N GLU A 396 25.96 -6.12 -2.82
CA GLU A 396 26.20 -5.09 -3.83
C GLU A 396 26.35 -3.76 -3.09
N LYS A 397 27.40 -3.02 -3.42
CA LYS A 397 27.60 -1.67 -2.86
C LYS A 397 26.35 -0.86 -3.23
N PRO A 398 25.68 -0.20 -2.27
CA PRO A 398 24.51 0.61 -2.59
C PRO A 398 24.93 1.68 -3.59
N LEU A 399 24.38 1.61 -4.80
CA LEU A 399 24.43 2.72 -5.74
C LEU A 399 23.67 3.86 -5.06
N GLY A 400 24.36 4.97 -4.78
CA GLY A 400 23.76 6.13 -4.13
C GLY A 400 22.72 6.77 -5.05
N PHE A 401 21.47 6.35 -4.92
CA PHE A 401 20.33 7.04 -5.51
C PHE A 401 19.96 8.21 -4.59
N SER A 402 20.24 9.42 -5.06
CA SER A 402 19.90 10.65 -4.36
C SER A 402 18.53 11.13 -4.85
N TYR A 403 17.56 11.08 -3.96
CA TYR A 403 16.33 11.84 -4.08
C TYR A 403 16.66 13.33 -3.91
N HIS A 404 16.06 14.22 -4.69
CA HIS A 404 16.01 15.61 -4.29
C HIS A 404 15.06 15.76 -3.08
N LYS A 405 15.64 15.62 -1.88
CA LYS A 405 15.31 16.27 -0.60
C LYS A 405 14.84 15.41 0.60
N TRP A 406 14.22 14.23 0.52
CA TRP A 406 13.59 13.69 1.75
C TRP A 406 13.46 12.16 1.96
N ALA A 407 13.65 11.31 0.96
CA ALA A 407 13.61 9.85 1.13
C ALA A 407 14.82 9.19 0.46
N HIS A 408 15.55 8.33 1.18
CA HIS A 408 16.60 7.49 0.61
C HIS A 408 16.34 6.03 0.97
N LEU A 409 16.92 5.11 0.21
CA LEU A 409 16.93 3.70 0.56
C LEU A 409 17.44 3.53 2.01
N GLY A 410 16.62 2.90 2.86
CA GLY A 410 16.96 2.67 4.27
C GLY A 410 16.73 3.87 5.22
N VAL A 411 16.23 5.02 4.75
CA VAL A 411 15.83 6.12 5.66
C VAL A 411 14.41 5.85 6.18
N PRO A 412 14.20 5.79 7.50
CA PRO A 412 12.86 5.60 8.05
C PRO A 412 11.94 6.77 7.73
N MET A 413 10.73 6.44 7.34
CA MET A 413 9.66 7.33 6.94
C MET A 413 8.50 7.20 7.92
N LEU A 414 8.07 8.31 8.50
CA LEU A 414 6.84 8.37 9.28
C LEU A 414 5.66 8.54 8.31
N ILE A 415 4.58 7.81 8.54
CA ILE A 415 3.35 7.90 7.76
C ILE A 415 2.21 8.30 8.69
N SER A 416 1.45 9.31 8.29
CA SER A 416 0.24 9.75 8.98
C SER A 416 -0.99 9.65 8.10
N ALA A 417 -2.12 9.37 8.73
CA ALA A 417 -3.39 9.19 8.03
C ALA A 417 -4.61 9.49 8.93
N GLY A 418 -5.73 9.85 8.31
CA GLY A 418 -6.98 10.10 9.04
C GLY A 418 -8.17 10.45 8.14
N ASP A 419 -8.99 11.40 8.60
CA ASP A 419 -10.34 11.66 8.09
C ASP A 419 -10.35 12.36 6.73
N ASP A 420 -9.24 12.99 6.36
CA ASP A 420 -9.06 13.58 5.03
C ASP A 420 -8.67 12.56 3.94
N ALA A 421 -8.68 11.27 4.28
CA ALA A 421 -8.34 10.13 3.42
C ALA A 421 -6.92 10.15 2.84
N LYS A 422 -6.10 11.15 3.16
CA LYS A 422 -4.74 11.27 2.65
C LYS A 422 -3.76 10.46 3.47
N LEU A 423 -2.72 10.00 2.80
CA LEU A 423 -1.51 9.49 3.42
C LEU A 423 -0.41 10.55 3.23
N PHE A 424 0.28 10.91 4.31
CA PHE A 424 1.45 11.77 4.24
C PHE A 424 2.69 11.04 4.74
N ALA A 425 3.79 11.15 4.00
CA ALA A 425 5.07 10.58 4.40
C ALA A 425 6.10 11.66 4.77
N TYR A 426 6.77 11.50 5.91
CA TYR A 426 7.74 12.44 6.48
C TYR A 426 9.08 11.75 6.67
N SER A 427 10.17 12.45 6.39
CA SER A 427 11.50 11.98 6.80
C SER A 427 11.59 11.97 8.33
N VAL A 428 11.85 10.82 8.95
CA VAL A 428 12.03 10.75 10.41
C VAL A 428 13.25 11.54 10.85
N GLN A 429 14.30 11.61 10.03
CA GLN A 429 15.54 12.32 10.33
C GLN A 429 15.41 13.83 10.12
N GLU A 430 14.73 14.24 9.03
CA GLU A 430 14.64 15.63 8.57
C GLU A 430 13.21 16.19 8.66
N PHE A 431 12.45 15.75 9.67
CA PHE A 431 11.00 16.02 9.85
C PHE A 431 10.58 17.48 9.67
N THR A 432 11.32 18.45 10.23
CA THR A 432 10.99 19.88 10.17
C THR A 432 11.61 20.61 8.98
N LYS A 433 12.50 19.94 8.23
CA LYS A 433 13.29 20.57 7.15
C LYS A 433 12.55 20.61 5.83
N PHE A 434 11.67 19.63 5.59
CA PHE A 434 10.93 19.48 4.33
C PHE A 434 9.44 19.27 4.56
N PRO A 435 8.58 19.75 3.66
CA PRO A 435 7.17 19.43 3.70
C PRO A 435 6.96 17.92 3.46
N PRO A 436 5.93 17.31 4.06
CA PRO A 436 5.64 15.90 3.85
C PRO A 436 5.20 15.62 2.42
N HIS A 437 5.42 14.40 1.98
CA HIS A 437 4.95 13.92 0.71
C HIS A 437 3.47 13.53 0.77
N ASP A 438 2.66 14.21 -0.04
CA ASP A 438 1.23 13.92 -0.25
C ASP A 438 1.08 12.70 -1.17
N ILE A 439 0.75 11.55 -0.59
CA ILE A 439 0.35 10.35 -1.32
C ILE A 439 -1.15 10.49 -1.60
N CYS A 440 -1.46 10.77 -2.87
CA CYS A 440 -2.81 11.09 -3.28
C CYS A 440 -3.73 9.87 -3.14
N PRO A 441 -4.92 10.00 -2.51
CA PRO A 441 -5.88 8.91 -2.40
C PRO A 441 -6.63 8.64 -3.71
N ALA A 442 -6.20 9.27 -4.81
CA ALA A 442 -6.72 8.99 -6.14
C ALA A 442 -6.65 7.47 -6.39
N PRO A 443 -7.67 6.89 -7.04
CA PRO A 443 -7.71 5.45 -7.29
C PRO A 443 -6.45 4.98 -8.02
N GLN A 444 -5.72 4.04 -7.40
CA GLN A 444 -4.50 3.44 -7.99
C GLN A 444 -4.84 2.45 -9.12
N ARG A 445 -6.11 2.01 -9.16
CA ARG A 445 -6.71 1.35 -10.32
C ARG A 445 -7.74 2.27 -10.94
N VAL A 446 -7.72 2.36 -12.26
CA VAL A 446 -8.61 3.24 -13.02
C VAL A 446 -10.07 2.76 -12.89
N PRO A 447 -10.96 3.46 -12.16
CA PRO A 447 -12.35 3.06 -11.99
C PRO A 447 -13.24 3.64 -13.11
N MET A 448 -12.62 4.17 -14.15
CA MET A 448 -13.29 4.89 -15.22
C MET A 448 -12.89 4.32 -16.58
N GLN A 449 -13.85 4.15 -17.45
CA GLN A 449 -13.59 3.71 -18.82
C GLN A 449 -14.40 4.56 -19.79
N MET A 450 -13.70 5.22 -20.71
CA MET A 450 -14.33 5.99 -21.76
C MET A 450 -14.47 5.18 -23.03
N VAL A 451 -15.60 5.32 -23.71
CA VAL A 451 -15.83 4.80 -25.05
C VAL A 451 -16.23 5.94 -25.97
N HIS A 452 -15.57 6.01 -27.12
CA HIS A 452 -15.87 6.97 -28.18
C HIS A 452 -16.53 6.26 -29.36
N ASN A 453 -17.22 7.00 -30.23
CA ASN A 453 -17.89 6.46 -31.42
C ASN A 453 -18.88 5.32 -31.12
N THR A 454 -19.69 5.47 -30.08
CA THR A 454 -20.69 4.46 -29.71
C THR A 454 -21.80 4.30 -30.76
N VAL A 455 -22.50 3.17 -30.71
CA VAL A 455 -23.66 2.86 -31.58
C VAL A 455 -24.80 3.89 -31.43
N PHE A 456 -24.79 4.70 -30.36
CA PHE A 456 -25.82 5.69 -30.07
C PHE A 456 -25.57 7.04 -30.75
N ASN A 457 -25.42 7.05 -32.07
CA ASN A 457 -25.11 8.25 -32.88
C ASN A 457 -23.73 8.85 -32.51
N GLN A 458 -22.70 8.02 -32.36
CA GLN A 458 -21.32 8.44 -32.07
C GLN A 458 -21.17 9.24 -30.76
N THR A 459 -22.08 9.06 -29.80
CA THR A 459 -21.94 9.73 -28.50
C THR A 459 -20.77 9.17 -27.71
N SER A 460 -20.00 10.04 -27.07
CA SER A 460 -18.98 9.64 -26.09
C SER A 460 -19.64 9.26 -24.77
N LEU A 461 -19.33 8.06 -24.26
CA LEU A 461 -19.79 7.58 -22.96
C LEU A 461 -18.59 7.43 -22.01
N LEU A 462 -18.83 7.70 -20.73
CA LEU A 462 -17.90 7.48 -19.64
C LEU A 462 -18.57 6.59 -18.60
N LEU A 463 -18.01 5.42 -18.39
CA LEU A 463 -18.32 4.56 -17.26
C LEU A 463 -17.55 5.07 -16.04
N VAL A 464 -18.23 5.28 -14.92
CA VAL A 464 -17.62 5.65 -13.63
C VAL A 464 -18.08 4.64 -12.58
N GLN A 465 -17.12 3.92 -12.00
CA GLN A 465 -17.35 3.01 -10.88
C GLN A 465 -17.19 3.76 -9.56
N ASP A 466 -18.23 3.73 -8.75
CA ASP A 466 -18.22 4.06 -7.33
C ASP A 466 -18.18 2.74 -6.52
N SER A 467 -18.02 2.85 -5.20
CA SER A 467 -17.99 1.74 -4.25
C SER A 467 -19.14 0.74 -4.42
N CYS A 468 -20.39 1.22 -4.57
CA CYS A 468 -21.59 0.36 -4.67
C CYS A 468 -22.50 0.71 -5.85
N SER A 469 -22.05 1.60 -6.75
CA SER A 469 -22.83 2.00 -7.91
C SER A 469 -21.97 2.21 -9.15
N LEU A 470 -22.59 2.11 -10.30
CA LEU A 470 -21.96 2.25 -11.61
C LEU A 470 -22.75 3.28 -12.42
N ASP A 471 -22.09 4.36 -12.78
CA ASP A 471 -22.68 5.47 -13.51
C ASP A 471 -22.21 5.47 -14.96
N ILE A 472 -23.16 5.61 -15.88
CA ILE A 472 -22.89 5.85 -17.30
C ILE A 472 -23.20 7.30 -17.58
N LEU A 473 -22.17 8.08 -17.89
CA LEU A 473 -22.26 9.49 -18.17
C LEU A 473 -22.07 9.74 -19.67
N ARG A 474 -22.85 10.64 -20.24
CA ARG A 474 -22.59 11.20 -21.58
C ARG A 474 -21.61 12.34 -21.46
N ILE A 475 -20.55 12.28 -22.25
CA ILE A 475 -19.58 13.38 -22.38
C ILE A 475 -20.08 14.34 -23.46
N HIS A 476 -20.26 15.60 -23.07
CA HIS A 476 -20.51 16.71 -23.99
C HIS A 476 -19.25 17.58 -24.07
N ILE A 477 -18.63 17.56 -25.24
CA ILE A 477 -17.50 18.43 -25.58
C ILE A 477 -18.09 19.72 -26.12
N SER A 478 -17.84 20.85 -25.46
CA SER A 478 -18.26 22.16 -25.98
C SER A 478 -17.51 22.46 -27.27
N SER A 479 -18.20 23.06 -28.25
CA SER A 479 -17.58 23.63 -29.45
C SER A 479 -16.65 24.82 -29.13
N ASP A 480 -16.81 25.39 -27.94
CA ASP A 480 -16.07 26.57 -27.50
C ASP A 480 -14.63 26.20 -27.18
N SER A 481 -13.69 27.07 -27.55
CA SER A 481 -12.25 26.92 -27.31
C SER A 481 -11.84 26.91 -25.82
N SER A 482 -12.80 26.91 -24.91
CA SER A 482 -12.59 26.92 -23.45
C SER A 482 -12.02 25.62 -22.89
N GLY A 483 -12.10 24.52 -23.64
CA GLY A 483 -11.58 23.21 -23.23
C GLY A 483 -12.32 22.57 -22.06
N LEU A 484 -13.50 23.08 -21.68
CA LEU A 484 -14.30 22.52 -20.60
C LEU A 484 -15.25 21.44 -21.12
N VAL A 485 -15.30 20.31 -20.42
CA VAL A 485 -16.22 19.21 -20.71
C VAL A 485 -17.29 19.11 -19.65
N THR A 486 -18.53 18.93 -20.09
CA THR A 486 -19.66 18.66 -19.19
C THR A 486 -20.10 17.22 -19.32
N THR A 487 -20.41 16.59 -18.19
CA THR A 487 -20.97 15.23 -18.16
C THR A 487 -22.42 15.26 -17.76
N LYS A 488 -23.27 14.49 -18.45
CA LYS A 488 -24.67 14.29 -18.08
C LYS A 488 -24.90 12.83 -17.71
N PRO A 489 -25.43 12.51 -16.50
CA PRO A 489 -25.73 11.13 -16.14
C PRO A 489 -26.85 10.58 -17.03
N LEU A 490 -26.64 9.39 -17.59
CA LEU A 490 -27.63 8.67 -18.40
C LEU A 490 -28.34 7.61 -17.57
N VAL A 491 -27.55 6.77 -16.89
CA VAL A 491 -28.02 5.63 -16.11
C VAL A 491 -27.12 5.46 -14.90
N ARG A 492 -27.72 5.18 -13.74
CA ARG A 492 -27.05 4.72 -12.53
C ARG A 492 -27.52 3.31 -12.20
N VAL A 493 -26.62 2.35 -12.15
CA VAL A 493 -26.90 0.97 -11.73
C VAL A 493 -26.31 0.77 -10.33
N LYS A 494 -27.16 0.46 -9.35
CA LYS A 494 -26.73 0.11 -8.00
C LYS A 494 -26.45 -1.38 -7.90
N SER A 495 -25.43 -1.76 -7.15
CA SER A 495 -25.19 -3.17 -6.81
C SER A 495 -26.33 -3.71 -5.95
N LYS A 496 -26.55 -5.03 -6.03
CA LYS A 496 -27.54 -5.70 -5.18
C LYS A 496 -27.10 -5.61 -3.72
N ASP A 497 -28.02 -5.33 -2.80
CA ASP A 497 -27.77 -5.20 -1.35
C ASP A 497 -26.66 -4.20 -0.98
N ALA A 498 -26.39 -3.21 -1.84
CA ALA A 498 -25.29 -2.24 -1.68
C ALA A 498 -23.91 -2.90 -1.49
N ARG A 499 -23.67 -4.03 -2.16
CA ARG A 499 -22.38 -4.72 -2.16
C ARG A 499 -21.31 -3.92 -2.87
N LYS A 500 -20.07 -4.04 -2.40
CA LYS A 500 -18.93 -3.36 -3.00
C LYS A 500 -18.64 -3.92 -4.41
N ILE A 501 -18.50 -3.03 -5.38
CA ILE A 501 -18.07 -3.34 -6.75
C ILE A 501 -16.54 -3.38 -6.76
N ILE A 502 -15.99 -4.49 -7.25
CA ILE A 502 -14.55 -4.76 -7.31
C ILE A 502 -13.97 -4.24 -8.63
N CYS A 503 -14.60 -4.60 -9.74
CA CYS A 503 -14.17 -4.18 -11.08
C CYS A 503 -15.38 -3.99 -12.00
N SER A 504 -15.16 -3.23 -13.07
CA SER A 504 -16.15 -2.95 -14.09
C SER A 504 -15.50 -2.82 -15.48
N ALA A 505 -16.30 -3.06 -16.51
CA ALA A 505 -15.89 -2.86 -17.89
C ALA A 505 -17.06 -2.37 -18.77
N ILE A 506 -16.74 -1.64 -19.84
CA ILE A 506 -17.68 -1.25 -20.89
C ILE A 506 -17.13 -1.72 -22.26
N SER A 507 -18.03 -2.20 -23.10
CA SER A 507 -17.74 -2.64 -24.48
C SER A 507 -17.33 -1.46 -25.38
N ASN A 508 -16.52 -1.72 -26.40
CA ASN A 508 -16.08 -0.70 -27.38
C ASN A 508 -17.24 -0.06 -28.16
N THR A 509 -18.39 -0.73 -28.26
CA THR A 509 -19.60 -0.19 -28.88
C THR A 509 -20.43 0.68 -27.92
N GLY A 510 -20.18 0.58 -26.62
CA GLY A 510 -20.93 1.22 -25.54
C GLY A 510 -22.30 0.62 -25.25
N SER A 511 -22.71 -0.45 -25.96
CA SER A 511 -24.01 -1.09 -25.79
C SER A 511 -24.07 -2.02 -24.58
N LEU A 512 -22.93 -2.58 -24.19
CA LEU A 512 -22.80 -3.51 -23.07
C LEU A 512 -21.84 -2.98 -22.04
N PHE A 513 -22.14 -3.24 -20.77
CA PHE A 513 -21.27 -2.97 -19.64
C PHE A 513 -21.48 -4.03 -18.55
N ALA A 514 -20.44 -4.31 -17.79
CA ALA A 514 -20.45 -5.32 -16.75
C ALA A 514 -19.77 -4.79 -15.48
N TYR A 515 -20.14 -5.37 -14.34
CA TYR A 515 -19.42 -5.21 -13.09
C TYR A 515 -19.37 -6.51 -12.32
N SER A 516 -18.39 -6.65 -11.43
CA SER A 516 -18.32 -7.73 -10.46
C SER A 516 -18.42 -7.18 -9.05
N ASP A 517 -19.33 -7.73 -8.25
CA ASP A 517 -19.35 -7.54 -6.80
C ASP A 517 -18.53 -8.64 -6.10
N GLN A 518 -18.62 -8.77 -4.77
CA GLN A 518 -17.95 -9.82 -3.99
C GLN A 518 -18.57 -11.23 -4.15
N ILE A 519 -19.60 -11.40 -4.97
CA ILE A 519 -20.34 -12.66 -5.11
C ILE A 519 -20.34 -13.16 -6.55
N ARG A 520 -20.66 -12.32 -7.54
CA ARG A 520 -20.66 -12.70 -8.95
C ARG A 520 -20.57 -11.51 -9.91
N PRO A 521 -20.13 -11.73 -11.16
CA PRO A 521 -20.26 -10.74 -12.20
C PRO A 521 -21.70 -10.59 -12.68
N SER A 522 -22.04 -9.39 -13.17
CA SER A 522 -23.33 -9.03 -13.75
C SER A 522 -23.13 -8.23 -15.04
N LEU A 523 -23.84 -8.62 -16.09
CA LEU A 523 -23.80 -7.99 -17.41
C LEU A 523 -25.09 -7.24 -17.70
N PHE A 524 -24.97 -6.07 -18.32
CA PHE A 524 -26.09 -5.20 -18.66
C PHE A 524 -25.97 -4.71 -20.10
N GLU A 525 -27.13 -4.56 -20.73
CA GLU A 525 -27.30 -3.98 -22.05
C GLU A 525 -27.97 -2.61 -21.91
N LEU A 526 -27.34 -1.58 -22.47
CA LEU A 526 -27.83 -0.22 -22.54
C LEU A 526 -28.68 -0.05 -23.81
N LYS A 527 -29.92 0.43 -23.67
CA LYS A 527 -30.81 0.72 -24.78
C LYS A 527 -31.29 2.16 -24.75
N LYS A 528 -31.37 2.78 -25.93
CA LYS A 528 -31.92 4.11 -26.13
C LYS A 528 -33.36 4.00 -26.62
N ASN A 529 -34.30 4.41 -25.78
CA ASN A 529 -35.72 4.35 -26.09
C ASN A 529 -36.13 5.61 -26.87
N LYS A 530 -36.85 5.42 -27.98
CA LYS A 530 -37.33 6.54 -28.84
C LYS A 530 -38.58 7.23 -28.27
N VAL A 531 -39.31 6.58 -27.37
CA VAL A 531 -40.60 7.06 -26.83
C VAL A 531 -40.65 6.79 -25.32
N GLY A 532 -40.70 7.84 -24.51
CA GLY A 532 -40.80 7.76 -23.04
C GLY A 532 -40.16 8.94 -22.31
N LYS A 533 -40.53 9.18 -21.04
CA LYS A 533 -39.95 10.23 -20.18
C LYS A 533 -38.46 10.00 -19.87
N ASN A 534 -38.00 8.75 -19.86
CA ASN A 534 -36.58 8.38 -19.72
C ASN A 534 -36.05 7.81 -21.05
N PRO A 535 -35.08 8.48 -21.71
CA PRO A 535 -34.58 8.06 -23.01
C PRO A 535 -33.64 6.85 -22.96
N TRP A 536 -33.22 6.39 -21.77
CA TRP A 536 -32.29 5.28 -21.59
C TRP A 536 -32.88 4.23 -20.66
N SER A 537 -32.68 2.96 -21.01
CA SER A 537 -33.06 1.80 -20.20
C SER A 537 -31.94 0.78 -20.16
N THR A 538 -31.93 -0.05 -19.12
CA THR A 538 -30.95 -1.12 -18.96
C THR A 538 -31.61 -2.46 -18.75
N ASN A 539 -31.10 -3.47 -19.47
CA ASN A 539 -31.54 -4.85 -19.34
C ASN A 539 -30.41 -5.69 -18.79
N ARG A 540 -30.66 -6.41 -17.71
CA ARG A 540 -29.67 -7.35 -17.16
C ARG A 540 -29.67 -8.64 -17.97
N LYS A 541 -28.50 -9.07 -18.44
CA LYS A 541 -28.28 -10.38 -19.06
C LYS A 541 -27.73 -11.35 -18.01
N ARG A 542 -28.17 -12.61 -18.04
CA ARG A 542 -27.74 -13.65 -17.09
C ARG A 542 -26.47 -14.29 -17.62
N LEU A 543 -25.36 -14.09 -16.90
CA LEU A 543 -24.10 -14.76 -17.14
C LEU A 543 -24.13 -16.21 -16.62
N PRO A 544 -23.24 -17.10 -17.14
CA PRO A 544 -23.04 -18.43 -16.59
C PRO A 544 -22.56 -18.36 -15.12
N ASN A 545 -22.59 -19.50 -14.43
CA ASN A 545 -22.16 -19.57 -13.04
C ASN A 545 -20.63 -19.50 -12.95
N ILE A 546 -20.09 -18.28 -12.94
CA ILE A 546 -18.67 -17.99 -12.80
C ILE A 546 -18.42 -17.26 -11.46
N PRO A 547 -17.26 -17.47 -10.83
CA PRO A 547 -16.89 -16.77 -9.60
C PRO A 547 -16.80 -15.26 -9.86
N PHE A 548 -16.88 -14.47 -8.80
CA PHE A 548 -16.63 -13.05 -8.93
C PHE A 548 -15.21 -12.77 -9.40
N ALA A 549 -15.06 -11.65 -10.11
CA ALA A 549 -13.84 -11.29 -10.79
C ALA A 549 -13.11 -10.13 -10.11
N HIS A 550 -11.78 -10.19 -10.10
CA HIS A 550 -10.89 -9.09 -9.71
C HIS A 550 -10.64 -8.10 -10.85
N SER A 551 -10.79 -8.56 -12.11
CA SER A 551 -10.65 -7.75 -13.32
C SER A 551 -11.53 -8.31 -14.44
N MET A 552 -11.98 -7.44 -15.34
CA MET A 552 -12.76 -7.83 -16.50
C MET A 552 -12.49 -6.91 -17.69
N VAL A 553 -12.62 -7.45 -18.90
CA VAL A 553 -12.42 -6.72 -20.15
C VAL A 553 -13.28 -7.34 -21.25
N PHE A 554 -13.80 -6.51 -22.14
CA PHE A 554 -14.46 -6.97 -23.37
C PHE A 554 -13.41 -7.21 -24.46
N SER A 555 -13.66 -8.18 -25.34
CA SER A 555 -12.92 -8.26 -26.60
C SER A 555 -13.16 -7.01 -27.45
N SER A 556 -12.22 -6.71 -28.33
CA SER A 556 -12.26 -5.59 -29.26
C SER A 556 -13.50 -5.63 -30.15
N ASP A 557 -13.86 -6.83 -30.62
CA ASP A 557 -15.07 -7.12 -31.39
C ASP A 557 -16.38 -7.10 -30.57
N CYS A 558 -16.29 -6.97 -29.24
CA CYS A 558 -17.41 -7.02 -28.30
C CYS A 558 -18.22 -8.34 -28.28
N SER A 559 -17.70 -9.43 -28.83
CA SER A 559 -18.35 -10.76 -28.82
C SER A 559 -18.09 -11.55 -27.55
N ARG A 560 -17.00 -11.26 -26.83
CA ARG A 560 -16.56 -12.01 -25.64
C ARG A 560 -16.38 -11.10 -24.43
N LEU A 561 -16.71 -11.63 -23.26
CA LEU A 561 -16.37 -11.06 -21.96
C LEU A 561 -15.32 -11.93 -21.30
N ILE A 562 -14.14 -11.36 -21.04
CA ILE A 562 -13.03 -12.04 -20.36
C ILE A 562 -12.99 -11.55 -18.91
N THR A 563 -13.00 -12.49 -17.96
CA THR A 563 -13.00 -12.19 -16.53
C THR A 563 -11.92 -12.97 -15.79
N ALA A 564 -11.22 -12.31 -14.86
CA ALA A 564 -10.24 -12.93 -13.97
C ALA A 564 -10.91 -13.27 -12.64
N GLY A 565 -11.25 -14.54 -12.44
CA GLY A 565 -11.96 -15.04 -11.26
C GLY A 565 -11.10 -15.05 -9.99
N ARG A 566 -11.76 -14.99 -8.83
CA ARG A 566 -11.13 -15.15 -7.51
C ARG A 566 -10.38 -16.46 -7.34
N ASP A 567 -10.82 -17.50 -8.01
CA ASP A 567 -10.19 -18.83 -8.01
C ASP A 567 -8.91 -18.89 -8.85
N ARG A 568 -8.34 -17.73 -9.21
CA ARG A 568 -7.07 -17.56 -9.94
C ARG A 568 -7.13 -18.09 -11.39
N ARG A 569 -8.33 -18.28 -11.93
CA ARG A 569 -8.57 -18.68 -13.33
C ARG A 569 -9.14 -17.52 -14.16
N ILE A 570 -8.96 -17.59 -15.47
CA ILE A 570 -9.49 -16.61 -16.42
C ILE A 570 -10.59 -17.27 -17.24
N TYR A 571 -11.78 -16.68 -17.25
CA TYR A 571 -12.95 -17.19 -17.93
C TYR A 571 -13.26 -16.34 -19.16
N THR A 572 -13.44 -16.98 -20.31
CA THR A 572 -13.91 -16.34 -21.54
C THR A 572 -15.36 -16.75 -21.79
N VAL A 573 -16.27 -15.78 -21.72
CA VAL A 573 -17.71 -15.99 -21.92
C VAL A 573 -18.14 -15.38 -23.25
N ASP A 574 -18.91 -16.13 -24.03
CA ASP A 574 -19.52 -15.63 -25.25
C ASP A 574 -20.78 -14.82 -24.93
N ILE A 575 -20.92 -13.66 -25.54
CA ILE A 575 -21.99 -12.71 -25.21
C ILE A 575 -23.29 -13.04 -25.95
N ASP A 576 -23.23 -13.72 -27.09
CA ASP A 576 -24.44 -14.02 -27.87
C ASP A 576 -25.12 -15.30 -27.35
N SER A 577 -24.35 -16.35 -27.12
CA SER A 577 -24.82 -17.62 -26.54
C SER A 577 -24.97 -17.58 -25.01
N MET A 578 -24.27 -16.66 -24.33
CA MET A 578 -24.16 -16.62 -22.85
C MET A 578 -23.53 -17.89 -22.25
N GLU A 579 -22.71 -18.60 -23.03
CA GLU A 579 -22.02 -19.80 -22.60
C GLU A 579 -20.55 -19.53 -22.26
N LEU A 580 -20.01 -20.36 -21.36
CA LEU A 580 -18.59 -20.33 -21.03
C LEU A 580 -17.81 -21.04 -22.15
N LEU A 581 -16.98 -20.30 -22.89
CA LEU A 581 -16.16 -20.87 -23.96
C LEU A 581 -14.94 -21.60 -23.41
N HIS A 582 -14.13 -20.89 -22.63
CA HIS A 582 -12.82 -21.36 -22.21
C HIS A 582 -12.47 -20.91 -20.80
N THR A 583 -11.71 -21.75 -20.10
CA THR A 583 -11.11 -21.47 -18.79
C THR A 583 -9.60 -21.60 -18.91
N LEU A 584 -8.89 -20.50 -18.75
CA LEU A 584 -7.42 -20.42 -18.81
C LEU A 584 -6.87 -20.39 -17.39
N THR A 585 -5.85 -21.21 -17.13
CA THR A 585 -5.16 -21.25 -15.82
C THR A 585 -3.74 -20.70 -16.01
N PRO A 586 -3.39 -19.56 -15.39
CA PRO A 586 -2.02 -19.06 -15.35
C PRO A 586 -1.08 -20.06 -14.67
N ARG A 587 0.08 -20.33 -15.28
CA ARG A 587 1.09 -21.24 -14.72
C ARG A 587 2.50 -20.71 -14.99
N GLN A 588 3.42 -20.86 -14.04
CA GLN A 588 4.85 -20.71 -14.31
C GLN A 588 5.35 -21.86 -15.22
N GLU A 589 6.30 -21.59 -16.12
CA GLU A 589 6.86 -22.60 -17.02
C GLU A 589 7.38 -23.83 -16.25
N GLY A 590 6.96 -25.04 -16.65
CA GLY A 590 7.43 -26.31 -16.09
C GLY A 590 6.43 -27.11 -15.23
N GLN A 591 5.23 -26.60 -14.97
CA GLN A 591 4.16 -27.34 -14.29
C GLN A 591 3.07 -27.82 -15.27
N GLU A 592 3.14 -29.08 -15.70
CA GLU A 592 2.06 -29.74 -16.45
C GLU A 592 1.18 -30.56 -15.49
N GLY A 593 -0.14 -30.38 -15.56
CA GLY A 593 -1.11 -31.14 -14.78
C GLY A 593 -2.37 -30.35 -14.42
N ASP A 594 -3.41 -31.05 -13.96
CA ASP A 594 -4.73 -30.47 -13.60
C ASP A 594 -4.78 -29.95 -12.15
N SER A 595 -3.62 -29.63 -11.56
CA SER A 595 -3.50 -29.14 -10.19
C SER A 595 -4.17 -27.76 -10.01
N PRO A 596 -4.65 -27.44 -8.78
CA PRO A 596 -5.20 -26.12 -8.49
C PRO A 596 -4.16 -25.04 -8.76
N PRO A 597 -4.58 -23.84 -9.21
CA PRO A 597 -3.66 -22.74 -9.50
C PRO A 597 -2.93 -22.34 -8.22
N LEU A 598 -1.61 -22.53 -8.21
CA LEU A 598 -0.73 -22.08 -7.13
C LEU A 598 -0.41 -20.59 -7.23
N GLU A 599 -0.62 -20.01 -8.41
CA GLU A 599 -0.30 -18.62 -8.70
C GLU A 599 -1.25 -17.63 -8.02
N PRO A 600 -0.78 -16.42 -7.70
CA PRO A 600 -1.60 -15.40 -7.06
C PRO A 600 -2.66 -14.81 -8.02
N PRO A 601 -3.74 -14.21 -7.51
CA PRO A 601 -4.86 -13.72 -8.30
C PRO A 601 -4.48 -12.69 -9.37
N ILE A 602 -5.11 -12.81 -10.55
CA ILE A 602 -4.99 -11.84 -11.65
C ILE A 602 -5.81 -10.60 -11.34
N THR A 603 -5.19 -9.42 -11.38
CA THR A 603 -5.83 -8.15 -11.01
C THR A 603 -5.89 -7.13 -12.13
N LYS A 604 -5.14 -7.34 -13.22
CA LYS A 604 -5.18 -6.49 -14.42
C LYS A 604 -5.24 -7.36 -15.67
N LEU A 605 -6.09 -6.98 -16.61
CA LEU A 605 -6.26 -7.65 -17.90
C LEU A 605 -6.18 -6.61 -19.00
N TYR A 606 -5.42 -6.91 -20.06
CA TYR A 606 -5.30 -6.06 -21.23
C TYR A 606 -5.42 -6.92 -22.49
N THR A 607 -6.24 -6.48 -23.45
CA THR A 607 -6.46 -7.17 -24.73
C THR A 607 -5.82 -6.39 -25.87
N SER A 608 -5.33 -7.10 -26.89
CA SER A 608 -4.88 -6.47 -28.14
C SER A 608 -6.08 -6.06 -29.00
N SER A 609 -5.90 -5.06 -29.89
CA SER A 609 -7.01 -4.53 -30.69
C SER A 609 -7.56 -5.52 -31.73
N ASN A 610 -6.80 -6.57 -32.04
CA ASN A 610 -7.19 -7.67 -32.93
C ASN A 610 -7.65 -8.94 -32.21
N ASP A 611 -7.84 -8.89 -30.88
CA ASP A 611 -8.28 -10.03 -30.06
C ASP A 611 -7.40 -11.28 -30.18
N GLN A 612 -6.12 -11.12 -30.51
CA GLN A 612 -5.15 -12.21 -30.59
C GLN A 612 -4.45 -12.46 -29.26
N TRP A 613 -4.12 -11.40 -28.53
CA TRP A 613 -3.29 -11.46 -27.33
C TRP A 613 -4.07 -10.96 -26.11
N LEU A 614 -3.88 -11.66 -25.00
CA LEU A 614 -4.36 -11.25 -23.68
C LEU A 614 -3.17 -11.23 -22.72
N ALA A 615 -2.89 -10.07 -22.15
CA ALA A 615 -1.94 -9.93 -21.05
C ALA A 615 -2.70 -9.93 -19.73
N ALA A 616 -2.42 -10.92 -18.88
CA ALA A 616 -2.98 -11.08 -17.55
C ALA A 616 -1.87 -10.87 -16.52
N ILE A 617 -2.07 -9.91 -15.62
CA ILE A 617 -1.05 -9.51 -14.64
C ILE A 617 -1.59 -9.79 -13.23
N ASN A 618 -0.80 -10.52 -12.44
CA ASN A 618 -1.16 -10.86 -11.06
C ASN A 618 -1.02 -9.65 -10.11
N CYS A 619 -1.51 -9.78 -8.87
CA CYS A 619 -1.42 -8.72 -7.86
C CYS A 619 0.00 -8.31 -7.46
N PHE A 620 1.01 -9.10 -7.84
CA PHE A 620 2.41 -8.89 -7.55
C PHE A 620 3.23 -8.40 -8.75
N GLY A 621 2.65 -8.36 -9.95
CA GLY A 621 3.29 -7.87 -11.16
C GLY A 621 3.87 -8.92 -12.12
N ASP A 622 3.69 -10.23 -11.89
CA ASP A 622 4.04 -11.22 -12.92
C ASP A 622 3.03 -11.19 -14.06
N ILE A 623 3.52 -11.43 -15.28
CA ILE A 623 2.78 -11.26 -16.52
C ILE A 623 2.62 -12.61 -17.20
N TYR A 624 1.38 -12.94 -17.50
CA TYR A 624 0.98 -14.13 -18.25
C TYR A 624 0.35 -13.67 -19.56
N VAL A 625 0.97 -14.03 -20.68
CA VAL A 625 0.46 -13.69 -22.00
C VAL A 625 -0.16 -14.91 -22.64
N PHE A 626 -1.44 -14.81 -22.98
CA PHE A 626 -2.22 -15.85 -23.63
C PHE A 626 -2.49 -15.47 -25.09
N ASN A 627 -2.46 -16.48 -25.95
CA ASN A 627 -2.97 -16.35 -27.31
C ASN A 627 -4.43 -16.79 -27.32
N LEU A 628 -5.34 -15.85 -27.60
CA LEU A 628 -6.79 -16.06 -27.61
C LEU A 628 -7.29 -16.84 -28.83
N LYS A 629 -6.46 -17.03 -29.87
CA LYS A 629 -6.81 -17.93 -30.99
C LYS A 629 -6.51 -19.39 -30.64
N THR A 630 -5.38 -19.65 -30.00
CA THR A 630 -4.98 -21.01 -29.60
C THR A 630 -5.46 -21.41 -28.21
N GLN A 631 -5.94 -20.45 -27.41
CA GLN A 631 -6.39 -20.65 -26.02
C GLN A 631 -5.30 -21.26 -25.13
N ARG A 632 -4.04 -20.87 -25.37
CA ARG A 632 -2.88 -21.36 -24.62
C ARG A 632 -2.04 -20.20 -24.12
N GLN A 633 -1.39 -20.43 -22.99
CA GLN A 633 -0.36 -19.52 -22.50
C GLN A 633 0.80 -19.54 -23.50
N HIS A 634 1.15 -18.36 -24.01
CA HIS A 634 2.27 -18.17 -24.92
C HIS A 634 3.53 -17.81 -24.16
N TRP A 635 3.45 -16.90 -23.20
CA TRP A 635 4.64 -16.39 -22.54
C TRP A 635 4.39 -16.08 -21.07
N PHE A 636 5.35 -16.39 -20.22
CA PHE A 636 5.40 -16.00 -18.82
C PHE A 636 6.59 -15.08 -18.60
N ILE A 637 6.36 -13.98 -17.88
CA ILE A 637 7.39 -13.00 -17.52
C ILE A 637 7.29 -12.76 -16.02
N SER A 638 8.34 -13.15 -15.29
CA SER A 638 8.45 -12.79 -13.87
C SER A 638 8.80 -11.30 -13.73
N ARG A 639 8.37 -10.68 -12.62
CA ARG A 639 8.57 -9.26 -12.29
C ARG A 639 9.87 -8.68 -12.86
N MET A 640 9.72 -7.69 -13.74
CA MET A 640 10.85 -7.04 -14.41
C MET A 640 11.61 -6.17 -13.40
N ASP A 641 12.92 -6.44 -13.22
CA ASP A 641 13.79 -5.76 -12.23
C ASP A 641 13.30 -5.88 -10.78
N GLY A 642 12.51 -6.92 -10.49
CA GLY A 642 11.89 -7.12 -9.17
C GLY A 642 10.80 -6.11 -8.83
N ALA A 643 10.41 -5.21 -9.74
CA ALA A 643 9.35 -4.23 -9.51
C ALA A 643 7.99 -4.76 -9.97
N SER A 644 6.94 -4.34 -9.26
CA SER A 644 5.56 -4.65 -9.60
C SER A 644 5.09 -3.87 -10.84
N VAL A 645 4.21 -4.46 -11.66
CA VAL A 645 3.69 -3.80 -12.87
C VAL A 645 2.56 -2.84 -12.50
N ALA A 646 2.78 -1.54 -12.72
CA ALA A 646 1.84 -0.48 -12.39
C ALA A 646 0.75 -0.32 -13.46
N ALA A 647 1.12 -0.24 -14.74
CA ALA A 647 0.17 -0.20 -15.85
C ALA A 647 0.74 -0.88 -17.10
N ALA A 648 -0.13 -1.41 -17.94
CA ALA A 648 0.27 -1.95 -19.24
C ALA A 648 -0.79 -1.66 -20.32
N GLY A 649 -0.45 -1.94 -21.58
CA GLY A 649 -1.38 -1.87 -22.68
C GLY A 649 -0.74 -2.26 -24.00
N PHE A 650 -1.55 -2.84 -24.89
CA PHE A 650 -1.12 -3.17 -26.24
C PHE A 650 -1.16 -1.93 -27.12
N HIS A 651 -0.16 -1.80 -27.99
CA HIS A 651 -0.17 -0.76 -28.99
C HIS A 651 -1.34 -1.01 -29.99
N PRO A 652 -2.20 -0.02 -30.29
CA PRO A 652 -3.44 -0.26 -31.06
C PRO A 652 -3.26 -0.80 -32.49
N ARG A 653 -2.07 -0.64 -33.08
CA ARG A 653 -1.76 -1.06 -34.46
C ARG A 653 -0.76 -2.21 -34.50
N GLU A 654 0.41 -2.01 -33.91
CA GLU A 654 1.38 -3.05 -33.60
C GLU A 654 0.89 -3.96 -32.45
N ASN A 655 -0.05 -4.85 -32.77
CA ASN A 655 -0.75 -5.68 -31.76
C ASN A 655 0.15 -6.63 -30.98
N ASN A 656 1.38 -6.86 -31.44
CA ASN A 656 2.38 -7.68 -30.77
C ASN A 656 3.17 -6.88 -29.73
N VAL A 657 3.12 -5.54 -29.76
CA VAL A 657 3.89 -4.70 -28.84
C VAL A 657 3.07 -4.42 -27.59
N LEU A 658 3.55 -4.94 -26.47
CA LEU A 658 3.02 -4.68 -25.14
C LEU A 658 3.90 -3.65 -24.43
N VAL A 659 3.33 -2.49 -24.10
CA VAL A 659 4.02 -1.46 -23.31
C VAL A 659 3.63 -1.63 -21.84
N ILE A 660 4.63 -1.65 -20.97
CA ILE A 660 4.52 -1.85 -19.53
C ILE A 660 5.25 -0.72 -18.81
N SER A 661 4.64 -0.24 -17.72
CA SER A 661 5.27 0.65 -16.76
C SER A 661 5.28 -0.01 -15.37
N THR A 662 6.41 0.07 -14.68
CA THR A 662 6.62 -0.56 -13.36
C THR A 662 6.51 0.44 -12.21
N SER A 663 6.38 -0.07 -10.98
CA SER A 663 6.40 0.72 -9.75
C SER A 663 7.74 1.43 -9.49
N SER A 664 8.81 1.00 -10.14
CA SER A 664 10.13 1.67 -10.14
C SER A 664 10.27 2.78 -11.19
N ASN A 665 9.15 3.23 -11.80
CA ASN A 665 9.13 4.21 -12.88
C ASN A 665 10.01 3.80 -14.09
N GLN A 666 10.05 2.51 -14.42
CA GLN A 666 10.66 2.02 -15.66
C GLN A 666 9.57 1.76 -16.70
N VAL A 667 9.97 1.80 -17.97
CA VAL A 667 9.10 1.53 -19.12
C VAL A 667 9.74 0.49 -20.01
N PHE A 668 8.94 -0.49 -20.40
CA PHE A 668 9.34 -1.59 -21.28
C PHE A 668 8.32 -1.70 -22.42
N ALA A 669 8.80 -1.72 -23.66
CA ALA A 669 8.09 -2.23 -24.82
C ALA A 669 8.57 -3.66 -25.12
N LEU A 670 7.65 -4.62 -25.11
CA LEU A 670 7.90 -6.04 -25.34
C LEU A 670 7.32 -6.47 -26.68
N ASP A 671 8.05 -7.30 -27.42
CA ASP A 671 7.49 -8.05 -28.54
C ASP A 671 6.95 -9.38 -28.02
N VAL A 672 5.62 -9.46 -27.90
CA VAL A 672 4.92 -10.63 -27.39
C VAL A 672 5.01 -11.81 -28.34
N GLU A 673 5.00 -11.58 -29.65
CA GLU A 673 5.07 -12.68 -30.63
C GLU A 673 6.44 -13.34 -30.58
N ALA A 674 7.50 -12.52 -30.59
CA ALA A 674 8.89 -12.98 -30.51
C ALA A 674 9.33 -13.45 -29.11
N ARG A 675 8.61 -13.06 -28.05
CA ARG A 675 8.98 -13.28 -26.63
C ARG A 675 10.30 -12.58 -26.24
N GLU A 676 10.49 -11.37 -26.76
CA GLU A 676 11.72 -10.60 -26.61
C GLU A 676 11.46 -9.15 -26.17
N LEU A 677 12.49 -8.50 -25.65
CA LEU A 677 12.47 -7.06 -25.42
C LEU A 677 12.50 -6.34 -26.77
N GLY A 678 11.57 -5.39 -26.97
CA GLY A 678 11.57 -4.57 -28.17
C GLY A 678 12.84 -3.73 -28.29
N LYS A 679 13.23 -3.40 -29.53
CA LYS A 679 14.44 -2.61 -29.85
C LYS A 679 14.52 -1.30 -29.04
N TRP A 680 13.39 -0.62 -28.83
CA TRP A 680 13.32 0.61 -28.04
C TRP A 680 13.74 0.37 -26.58
N SER A 681 13.28 -0.70 -25.95
CA SER A 681 13.60 -1.04 -24.55
C SER A 681 15.08 -1.32 -24.37
N LEU A 682 15.68 -2.07 -25.30
CA LEU A 682 17.11 -2.37 -25.28
C LEU A 682 17.97 -1.09 -25.31
N LEU A 683 17.51 -0.03 -25.99
CA LEU A 683 18.22 1.25 -26.10
C LEU A 683 17.94 2.20 -24.94
N HIS A 684 16.70 2.23 -24.42
CA HIS A 684 16.23 3.32 -23.57
C HIS A 684 15.96 2.95 -22.11
N THR A 685 15.67 1.69 -21.78
CA THR A 685 15.29 1.29 -20.41
C THR A 685 16.34 1.68 -19.37
N PHE A 686 17.64 1.54 -19.68
CA PHE A 686 18.73 1.88 -18.77
C PHE A 686 19.22 3.33 -18.89
N CYS A 687 18.61 4.12 -19.79
CA CYS A 687 19.00 5.49 -20.12
C CYS A 687 17.80 6.46 -20.04
N LEU A 688 16.78 6.14 -19.23
CA LEU A 688 15.62 7.03 -19.05
C LEU A 688 16.05 8.37 -18.43
N PRO A 689 15.47 9.50 -18.85
CA PRO A 689 15.76 10.80 -18.26
C PRO A 689 15.50 10.81 -16.76
N LYS A 690 16.36 11.51 -15.99
CA LYS A 690 16.17 11.67 -14.54
C LYS A 690 14.80 12.24 -14.17
N SER A 691 14.28 13.14 -15.00
CA SER A 691 12.94 13.71 -14.82
C SER A 691 11.83 12.66 -14.83
N TYR A 692 11.98 11.58 -15.60
CA TYR A 692 11.02 10.47 -15.63
C TYR A 692 11.30 9.43 -14.53
N GLN A 693 12.56 9.18 -14.17
CA GLN A 693 12.86 8.34 -13.00
C GLN A 693 12.24 8.93 -11.72
N GLU A 694 12.21 10.26 -11.62
CA GLU A 694 11.56 11.02 -10.55
C GLU A 694 10.08 11.37 -10.86
N PHE A 695 9.40 10.55 -11.67
CA PHE A 695 8.00 10.79 -12.03
C PHE A 695 7.11 10.92 -10.77
N PRO A 696 6.35 12.02 -10.62
CA PRO A 696 5.55 12.24 -9.41
C PRO A 696 4.39 11.26 -9.29
N GLY A 697 4.40 10.45 -8.22
CA GLY A 697 3.36 9.46 -7.93
C GLY A 697 3.49 8.18 -8.76
N GLU A 698 2.69 7.16 -8.41
CA GLU A 698 2.64 5.91 -9.18
C GLU A 698 1.94 6.11 -10.53
N VAL A 699 2.43 5.42 -11.57
CA VAL A 699 1.77 5.35 -12.86
C VAL A 699 0.44 4.59 -12.75
N VAL A 700 -0.66 5.29 -13.00
CA VAL A 700 -2.01 4.73 -12.89
C VAL A 700 -2.49 4.14 -14.23
N GLY A 701 -2.05 4.70 -15.35
CA GLY A 701 -2.52 4.25 -16.66
C GLY A 701 -1.70 4.74 -17.85
N LEU A 702 -1.98 4.11 -19.00
CA LEU A 702 -1.40 4.42 -20.30
C LEU A 702 -2.52 4.83 -21.26
N SER A 703 -2.22 5.79 -22.15
CA SER A 703 -3.10 6.13 -23.26
C SER A 703 -2.32 6.24 -24.56
N PHE A 704 -2.70 5.43 -25.54
CA PHE A 704 -2.08 5.40 -26.86
C PHE A 704 -2.72 6.42 -27.80
N SER A 705 -1.90 7.05 -28.64
CA SER A 705 -2.40 7.92 -29.70
C SER A 705 -3.21 7.13 -30.73
N PRO A 706 -4.39 7.62 -31.18
CA PRO A 706 -5.17 6.96 -32.23
C PRO A 706 -4.55 7.17 -33.64
N SER A 707 -3.51 8.00 -33.77
CA SER A 707 -2.94 8.40 -35.05
C SER A 707 -2.21 7.25 -35.77
N PRO A 708 -2.36 7.12 -37.11
CA PRO A 708 -1.64 6.12 -37.90
C PRO A 708 -0.13 6.26 -37.92
N SER A 709 0.37 7.49 -37.78
CA SER A 709 1.75 7.82 -38.05
C SER A 709 2.59 8.00 -36.78
N SER A 710 2.03 7.76 -35.60
CA SER A 710 2.65 8.10 -34.32
C SER A 710 2.51 6.93 -33.36
N SER A 711 3.64 6.42 -32.89
CA SER A 711 3.69 5.41 -31.82
C SER A 711 3.89 6.09 -30.46
N SER A 712 3.18 7.21 -30.24
CA SER A 712 3.27 7.95 -28.97
C SER A 712 2.30 7.43 -27.92
N VAL A 713 2.76 7.45 -26.68
CA VAL A 713 2.01 6.99 -25.51
C VAL A 713 2.08 8.06 -24.43
N ILE A 714 0.93 8.40 -23.85
CA ILE A 714 0.88 9.19 -22.63
C ILE A 714 0.82 8.24 -21.45
N ILE A 715 1.81 8.34 -20.57
CA ILE A 715 1.84 7.72 -19.26
C ILE A 715 1.37 8.75 -18.25
N TYR A 716 0.48 8.39 -17.33
CA TYR A 716 0.00 9.34 -16.33
C TYR A 716 -0.11 8.74 -14.93
N SER A 717 0.13 9.59 -13.94
CA SER A 717 -0.19 9.38 -12.53
C SER A 717 -1.31 10.32 -12.12
N SER A 718 -1.71 10.24 -10.85
CA SER A 718 -2.59 11.23 -10.22
C SER A 718 -2.04 12.67 -10.21
N ARG A 719 -0.74 12.88 -10.39
CA ARG A 719 -0.06 14.17 -10.22
C ARG A 719 0.72 14.65 -11.43
N ALA A 720 0.97 13.79 -12.41
CA ALA A 720 1.76 14.13 -13.58
C ALA A 720 1.37 13.28 -14.78
N LYS A 721 1.79 13.72 -15.96
CA LYS A 721 1.72 12.97 -17.20
C LYS A 721 3.01 13.15 -17.98
N CYS A 722 3.38 12.13 -18.74
CA CYS A 722 4.53 12.14 -19.61
C CYS A 722 4.16 11.56 -20.97
N LEU A 723 4.43 12.31 -22.04
CA LEU A 723 4.35 11.84 -23.40
C LEU A 723 5.69 11.17 -23.76
N ILE A 724 5.62 9.91 -24.19
CA ILE A 724 6.76 9.13 -24.66
C ILE A 724 6.54 8.83 -26.14
N GLU A 725 7.51 9.20 -26.97
CA GLU A 725 7.53 8.81 -28.38
C GLU A 725 8.37 7.55 -28.58
N PHE A 726 7.71 6.43 -28.86
CA PHE A 726 8.38 5.26 -29.41
C PHE A 726 8.60 5.56 -30.89
N GLY A 727 9.87 5.60 -31.35
CA GLY A 727 10.17 5.93 -32.75
C GLY A 727 9.44 5.00 -33.73
N LYS A 728 9.19 5.44 -34.97
CA LYS A 728 8.60 4.58 -36.00
C LYS A 728 9.45 3.32 -36.15
N THR A 729 8.84 2.14 -36.09
CA THR A 729 9.44 0.94 -36.65
C THR A 729 9.53 1.16 -38.15
N ALA A 730 10.70 1.56 -38.64
CA ALA A 730 10.93 1.64 -40.07
C ALA A 730 10.63 0.25 -40.67
N GLU A 731 9.82 0.25 -41.71
CA GLU A 731 9.73 -0.87 -42.64
C GLU A 731 11.14 -1.23 -43.12
N GLN A 732 11.28 -2.50 -43.52
CA GLN A 732 12.50 -3.17 -43.98
C GLN A 732 13.52 -2.29 -44.73
N ASP A 733 14.79 -2.69 -44.58
CA ASP A 733 15.96 -2.27 -45.36
C ASP A 733 16.87 -1.23 -44.68
N GLN A 734 17.65 -1.72 -43.72
CA GLN A 734 19.12 -1.68 -43.75
C GLN A 734 19.64 -2.37 -42.48
N GLU A 735 20.49 -3.39 -42.64
CA GLU A 735 21.33 -3.91 -41.56
C GLU A 735 22.15 -2.75 -40.99
N THR A 736 21.62 -2.13 -39.94
CA THR A 736 22.34 -1.14 -39.15
C THR A 736 22.73 -1.87 -37.88
N ASP A 737 24.02 -2.19 -37.76
CA ASP A 737 24.60 -2.87 -36.61
C ASP A 737 24.15 -2.21 -35.30
N LEU A 738 23.50 -3.00 -34.43
CA LEU A 738 23.13 -2.61 -33.08
C LEU A 738 24.39 -2.14 -32.32
N PRO A 739 24.37 -1.00 -31.60
CA PRO A 739 25.47 -0.63 -30.74
C PRO A 739 25.60 -1.65 -29.59
N TYR A 740 26.80 -2.22 -29.45
CA TYR A 740 27.18 -3.19 -28.43
C TYR A 740 26.68 -2.80 -27.02
N LEU A 741 25.88 -3.67 -26.40
CA LEU A 741 25.46 -3.54 -25.01
C LEU A 741 26.68 -3.71 -24.09
N SER A 742 26.79 -2.89 -23.06
CA SER A 742 27.83 -3.05 -22.02
C SER A 742 27.63 -4.40 -21.30
N GLU A 743 28.72 -5.08 -20.91
CA GLU A 743 28.69 -6.29 -20.05
C GLU A 743 27.80 -6.13 -18.79
N LYS A 744 27.63 -4.89 -18.31
CA LYS A 744 26.79 -4.55 -17.16
C LYS A 744 25.28 -4.62 -17.46
N VAL A 745 24.88 -4.36 -18.71
CA VAL A 745 23.51 -4.46 -19.21
C VAL A 745 23.17 -5.90 -19.57
N GLU A 746 24.09 -6.63 -20.21
CA GLU A 746 23.94 -8.06 -20.48
C GLU A 746 23.78 -8.88 -19.19
N GLY A 747 24.54 -8.56 -18.13
CA GLY A 747 24.39 -9.18 -16.81
C GLY A 747 23.02 -8.93 -16.17
N ARG A 748 22.38 -7.78 -16.45
CA ARG A 748 21.03 -7.45 -15.94
C ARG A 748 19.91 -8.05 -16.77
N ILE A 749 20.07 -8.14 -18.09
CA ILE A 749 19.13 -8.85 -18.96
C ILE A 749 19.10 -10.34 -18.60
N ALA A 750 20.25 -10.93 -18.29
CA ALA A 750 20.34 -12.31 -17.79
C ALA A 750 19.64 -12.49 -16.42
N SER A 751 19.63 -11.47 -15.54
CA SER A 751 18.85 -11.52 -14.29
C SER A 751 17.33 -11.38 -14.48
N ILE A 752 16.87 -10.94 -15.66
CA ILE A 752 15.45 -10.83 -16.02
C ILE A 752 14.95 -12.13 -16.74
N GLY A 753 15.80 -13.16 -16.85
CA GLY A 753 15.41 -14.47 -17.41
C GLY A 753 15.31 -14.53 -18.94
N LEU A 754 15.80 -13.52 -19.65
CA LEU A 754 15.80 -13.46 -21.12
C LEU A 754 17.07 -14.11 -21.71
N LYS A 755 16.93 -14.80 -22.85
CA LYS A 755 18.00 -15.57 -23.49
C LYS A 755 19.21 -14.69 -23.84
N LYS A 756 20.40 -15.25 -23.61
CA LYS A 756 21.72 -14.66 -23.90
C LYS A 756 21.93 -14.54 -25.42
N LEU A 757 22.33 -13.37 -25.92
CA LEU A 757 22.87 -13.27 -27.29
C LEU A 757 24.26 -13.93 -27.30
N GLY A 758 24.56 -14.72 -28.34
CA GLY A 758 25.74 -15.58 -28.43
C GLY A 758 27.08 -14.84 -28.39
N SER A 759 28.09 -15.46 -27.77
CA SER A 759 29.42 -14.89 -27.55
C SER A 759 30.32 -14.94 -28.79
N GLY A 760 30.75 -13.77 -29.27
CA GLY A 760 31.79 -13.61 -30.29
C GLY A 760 32.73 -12.45 -29.94
N THR A 761 34.03 -12.69 -30.08
CA THR A 761 35.17 -11.86 -29.66
C THR A 761 35.20 -10.39 -30.13
N ARG A 762 35.65 -9.48 -29.24
CA ARG A 762 36.51 -8.26 -29.46
C ARG A 762 35.90 -6.84 -29.30
N LYS A 763 36.22 -6.24 -28.14
CA LYS A 763 36.73 -4.87 -27.83
C LYS A 763 36.32 -3.62 -28.66
N ARG A 764 35.65 -2.70 -27.90
CA ARG A 764 35.89 -1.24 -27.72
C ARG A 764 35.44 -0.25 -28.81
N ARG A 765 34.31 0.46 -28.56
CA ARG A 765 34.04 1.89 -28.89
C ARG A 765 32.72 2.36 -28.24
N LEU A 766 32.79 3.18 -27.18
CA LEU A 766 31.61 3.79 -26.52
C LEU A 766 31.92 5.23 -26.07
N ARG A 767 32.44 6.06 -26.99
CA ARG A 767 32.73 7.49 -26.73
C ARG A 767 32.22 8.45 -27.80
N GLU A 768 31.56 7.98 -28.84
CA GLU A 768 31.10 8.86 -29.95
C GLU A 768 29.58 8.98 -30.09
N TYR A 769 28.79 8.14 -29.40
CA TYR A 769 27.30 8.24 -29.43
C TYR A 769 26.70 9.24 -28.44
N GLN A 770 27.51 9.93 -27.63
CA GLN A 770 27.05 10.90 -26.64
C GLN A 770 26.94 12.34 -27.17
N LYS A 771 27.15 12.58 -28.47
CA LYS A 771 27.21 13.94 -29.03
C LYS A 771 26.09 14.34 -29.99
N GLU A 772 25.15 13.46 -30.30
CA GLU A 772 23.94 13.83 -31.03
C GLU A 772 22.73 13.17 -30.38
N ASN A 773 21.97 13.91 -29.59
CA ASN A 773 20.53 13.66 -29.49
C ASN A 773 19.77 14.87 -28.94
N ASP A 774 18.74 15.20 -29.70
CA ASP A 774 17.61 16.07 -29.42
C ASP A 774 16.74 15.46 -28.28
N GLU A 775 17.35 15.16 -27.12
CA GLU A 775 16.74 14.41 -26.00
C GLU A 775 15.47 15.09 -25.45
N GLY A 776 15.35 16.40 -25.64
CA GLY A 776 14.21 17.20 -25.18
C GLY A 776 12.88 16.92 -25.89
N LYS A 777 12.86 16.23 -27.04
CA LYS A 777 11.61 15.94 -27.79
C LYS A 777 10.98 14.57 -27.53
N LYS A 778 11.70 13.62 -26.93
CA LYS A 778 11.20 12.23 -26.76
C LYS A 778 10.41 11.99 -25.47
N PHE A 779 10.63 12.83 -24.46
CA PHE A 779 9.96 12.78 -23.16
C PHE A 779 9.48 14.17 -22.78
N GLU A 780 8.18 14.43 -22.92
CA GLU A 780 7.56 15.69 -22.48
C GLU A 780 6.77 15.43 -21.19
N MET A 781 7.18 16.03 -20.07
CA MET A 781 6.53 15.85 -18.77
C MET A 781 5.78 17.11 -18.35
N ALA A 782 4.56 16.93 -17.86
CA ALA A 782 3.73 17.99 -17.28
C ALA A 782 3.16 17.56 -15.92
N THR A 783 3.20 18.46 -14.95
CA THR A 783 2.60 18.25 -13.63
C THR A 783 1.18 18.80 -13.57
N SER A 784 0.33 18.11 -12.81
CA SER A 784 -1.07 18.43 -12.64
C SER A 784 -1.29 19.09 -11.27
N LYS A 785 -2.05 20.19 -11.26
CA LYS A 785 -2.41 20.90 -10.02
C LYS A 785 -3.43 20.11 -9.19
N HIS A 786 -4.38 19.47 -9.86
CA HIS A 786 -5.45 18.69 -9.25
C HIS A 786 -5.18 17.19 -9.47
N PRO A 787 -5.64 16.33 -8.54
CA PRO A 787 -5.67 14.90 -8.74
C PRO A 787 -6.34 14.52 -10.07
N VAL A 788 -5.58 13.87 -10.95
CA VAL A 788 -6.08 13.28 -12.19
C VAL A 788 -6.64 11.90 -11.87
N LEU A 789 -7.92 11.68 -12.16
CA LEU A 789 -8.61 10.40 -11.95
C LEU A 789 -8.58 9.53 -13.21
N TYR A 790 -8.57 10.17 -14.38
CA TYR A 790 -8.57 9.48 -15.66
C TYR A 790 -7.99 10.36 -16.77
N LEU A 791 -7.23 9.76 -17.68
CA LEU A 791 -6.72 10.41 -18.88
C LEU A 791 -6.81 9.49 -20.08
N ARG A 792 -7.34 10.00 -21.20
CA ARG A 792 -7.37 9.27 -22.49
C ARG A 792 -7.28 10.20 -23.69
N HIS A 793 -6.65 9.74 -24.76
CA HIS A 793 -6.74 10.37 -26.07
C HIS A 793 -8.18 10.33 -26.62
N LEU A 794 -8.62 11.47 -27.16
CA LEU A 794 -9.86 11.60 -27.93
C LEU A 794 -9.57 11.58 -29.44
N SER A 795 -8.51 12.29 -29.84
CA SER A 795 -8.04 12.38 -31.22
C SER A 795 -6.52 12.49 -31.25
N LYS A 796 -5.93 12.64 -32.45
CA LYS A 796 -4.48 12.83 -32.63
C LYS A 796 -3.93 14.04 -31.86
N SER A 797 -4.73 15.07 -31.67
CA SER A 797 -4.32 16.36 -31.08
C SER A 797 -5.17 16.76 -29.88
N ALA A 798 -5.94 15.84 -29.29
CA ALA A 798 -6.79 16.16 -28.15
C ALA A 798 -6.86 15.02 -27.14
N ILE A 799 -6.82 15.38 -25.86
CA ILE A 799 -6.94 14.46 -24.73
C ILE A 799 -8.07 14.90 -23.81
N LEU A 800 -8.73 13.93 -23.17
CA LEU A 800 -9.64 14.14 -22.06
C LEU A 800 -8.89 13.90 -20.75
N VAL A 801 -8.98 14.86 -19.83
CA VAL A 801 -8.47 14.77 -18.46
C VAL A 801 -9.64 14.92 -17.50
N VAL A 802 -9.94 13.85 -16.75
CA VAL A 802 -10.88 13.91 -15.64
C VAL A 802 -10.09 14.20 -14.38
N GLU A 803 -10.29 15.37 -13.80
CA GLU A 803 -9.57 15.83 -12.60
C GLU A 803 -10.57 16.28 -11.52
N LYS A 804 -10.22 16.14 -10.25
CA LYS A 804 -11.07 16.62 -9.16
C LYS A 804 -10.33 17.60 -8.25
N PRO A 805 -10.75 18.87 -8.18
CA PRO A 805 -10.16 19.82 -7.25
C PRO A 805 -10.29 19.35 -5.80
N TRP A 806 -9.17 19.27 -5.08
CA TRP A 806 -9.16 18.74 -3.71
C TRP A 806 -10.07 19.52 -2.73
N MET A 807 -10.24 20.83 -2.96
CA MET A 807 -11.16 21.65 -2.15
C MET A 807 -12.63 21.25 -2.33
N GLU A 808 -13.02 20.72 -3.49
CA GLU A 808 -14.37 20.16 -3.68
C GLU A 808 -14.52 18.82 -2.97
N VAL A 809 -13.45 17.99 -2.98
CA VAL A 809 -13.44 16.72 -2.25
C VAL A 809 -13.61 16.96 -0.75
N ILE A 810 -12.86 17.91 -0.18
CA ILE A 810 -12.97 18.28 1.25
C ILE A 810 -14.39 18.67 1.63
N LYS A 811 -15.10 19.43 0.78
CA LYS A 811 -16.47 19.86 1.04
C LYS A 811 -17.48 18.70 1.06
N ASN A 812 -17.14 17.59 0.42
CA ASN A 812 -17.98 16.40 0.30
C ASN A 812 -17.60 15.29 1.29
N LEU A 813 -16.58 15.50 2.14
CA LEU A 813 -16.26 14.59 3.25
C LEU A 813 -17.32 14.73 4.35
N ASP A 814 -17.52 13.67 5.12
CA ASP A 814 -18.59 13.62 6.14
C ASP A 814 -18.25 14.49 7.37
N SER A 815 -16.95 14.60 7.69
CA SER A 815 -16.42 15.46 8.73
C SER A 815 -16.13 16.87 8.21
N GLN A 816 -16.29 17.89 9.06
CA GLN A 816 -15.83 19.24 8.73
C GLN A 816 -14.32 19.38 8.98
N PRO A 817 -13.60 20.16 8.14
CA PRO A 817 -12.18 20.38 8.33
C PRO A 817 -11.91 21.20 9.59
N VAL A 818 -10.79 20.91 10.25
CA VAL A 818 -10.37 21.61 11.46
C VAL A 818 -10.10 23.08 11.12
N HIS A 819 -10.77 23.98 11.82
CA HIS A 819 -10.70 25.41 11.54
C HIS A 819 -9.25 25.93 11.57
N ARG A 820 -8.89 26.77 10.59
CA ARG A 820 -7.59 27.44 10.52
C ARG A 820 -7.81 28.92 10.79
N HIS A 821 -7.33 29.40 11.93
CA HIS A 821 -7.20 30.84 12.14
C HIS A 821 -6.05 31.33 11.26
N ILE A 822 -6.38 31.91 10.10
CA ILE A 822 -5.39 32.54 9.24
C ILE A 822 -5.12 33.91 9.85
N TYR A 823 -3.96 34.10 10.47
CA TYR A 823 -3.57 35.42 10.96
C TYR A 823 -3.35 36.36 9.76
N GLY A 824 -4.09 37.46 9.70
CA GLY A 824 -3.95 38.50 8.68
C GLY A 824 -5.03 38.54 7.59
N THR A 825 -6.17 37.86 7.77
CA THR A 825 -7.43 38.17 7.04
C THR A 825 -8.35 39.01 7.88
#